data_AF-A0A7W0IU09-F1
#
_entry.id   AF-A0A7W0IU09-F1
#
_cell.length_a   1.000
_cell.length_b   1.000
_cell.length_c   1.000
_cell.angle_alpha   90.00
_cell.angle_beta   90.00
_cell.angle_gamma   90.00
#
_symmetry.space_group_name_H-M   'P 1'
#
loop_
_entity.id
_entity.type
_entity.pdbx_description
1 polymer ?
#
loop_
_entity_poly.entity_id
_entity_poly.type
_entity_poly.pdbx_seq_one_letter_code
_entity_poly.pdbx_strand_id
1 'polypeptide(L)'
;MLHIRRIYDDVIPVNKGTLEQVKQILRTRFKGVRKDEIELLGEKLLNQFKQRFRIILFVAESIKGRVRGFATILHEPEIRFVYLDWIATASSRSSGVGGALYERVRREAKALEAKGLFFECLPDDAENCPNEALLKENRARLRFYERYGARPIVGTAYESSVSPDNTCMPHLVYDGLDNQAPLRNRFARKVVQAILERKYADYCPADYVEKVVASFQEDPVRLRPFRYVKPEAVKITVESRQAEQIALVVNDRHDIHHVHERGYVESPVRIKSILESLEPSGLFVRISPRTFPDKHLYAVHDPDFVHYLKKACADVSADKALYPYVFPIRNKTRIPKEASVLAGYYCIDTFTPINANVYPAARRGVDCALTAARKVLDGLRIAYALIRPPGHHAERRSFGGFCYFNNAAIAAQYLCPYGKVAILDIDYHHGNGEQDIFYGRSDVLTVSIHGHPSFAYPYFSGFAEERGEGDGEGFNLNLPLPEAVDGEKYRKALVHAIRRIEEFVPQFLVVAFGLDPAKADPTGTWFLTAKDFRKNGKMIGAMGLPTVVIQEGGYRTSTLGQNAMAFFRGLAEGNMQWADSHHVANDRIHGVVLRNELQPQDVERVRRLVEITGFFSPAEVDVAAELVTERLAKGAESGYEFIMAEHYGRLAGYACFGSIPATAASYDLYWIAVHPNYQGRGLGRRLLKEAEKRISSAGGKRIYADTSQRVQYASTRAFYESSGYHLETILEDFYCQGEGKVIYCKKV
;
A
#
# COMPACT_ATOMS: atom_id res chain seq x y z
N MET A 1 9.47 18.12 -20.26
CA MET A 1 10.10 17.64 -19.01
C MET A 1 9.90 16.13 -18.93
N LEU A 2 10.95 15.37 -18.60
CA LEU A 2 10.91 13.92 -18.39
C LEU A 2 10.80 13.69 -16.88
N HIS A 3 9.86 12.86 -16.44
CA HIS A 3 9.71 12.46 -15.05
C HIS A 3 10.12 11.00 -14.91
N ILE A 4 10.95 10.67 -13.91
CA ILE A 4 11.33 9.29 -13.59
C ILE A 4 10.81 8.97 -12.21
N ARG A 5 9.89 8.00 -12.12
CA ARG A 5 9.31 7.54 -10.85
C ARG A 5 9.41 6.04 -10.70
N ARG A 6 9.32 5.56 -9.46
CA ARG A 6 9.25 4.13 -9.16
C ARG A 6 7.79 3.66 -9.32
N ILE A 7 7.62 2.48 -9.91
CA ILE A 7 6.32 1.79 -9.97
C ILE A 7 6.33 0.76 -8.85
N TYR A 8 5.39 0.91 -7.91
CA TYR A 8 5.33 0.11 -6.69
C TYR A 8 4.32 -1.03 -6.77
N ASP A 9 3.31 -0.88 -7.63
CA ASP A 9 2.13 -1.73 -7.69
C ASP A 9 1.55 -1.72 -9.11
N ASP A 10 0.66 -2.67 -9.38
CA ASP A 10 -0.24 -2.68 -10.53
C ASP A 10 -1.68 -2.30 -10.12
N VAL A 11 -1.86 -1.62 -8.98
CA VAL A 11 -3.16 -1.31 -8.40
C VAL A 11 -3.68 0.01 -8.94
N ILE A 12 -2.84 1.07 -8.90
CA ILE A 12 -3.23 2.40 -9.35
C ILE A 12 -3.43 2.37 -10.87
N PRO A 13 -4.52 2.92 -11.44
CA PRO A 13 -4.79 2.84 -12.88
C PRO A 13 -3.66 3.39 -13.76
N VAL A 14 -3.01 4.48 -13.34
CA VAL A 14 -1.86 5.02 -14.08
C VAL A 14 -0.71 4.01 -14.10
N ASN A 15 -0.50 3.27 -13.01
CA ASN A 15 0.53 2.23 -12.94
C ASN A 15 0.16 1.06 -13.85
N LYS A 16 -1.11 0.62 -13.90
CA LYS A 16 -1.58 -0.38 -14.87
C LYS A 16 -1.26 0.01 -16.31
N GLY A 17 -1.69 1.21 -16.72
CA GLY A 17 -1.41 1.71 -18.08
C GLY A 17 0.08 1.93 -18.35
N THR A 18 0.86 2.23 -17.32
CA THR A 18 2.32 2.35 -17.40
C THR A 18 2.97 0.98 -17.59
N LEU A 19 2.56 -0.02 -16.79
CA LEU A 19 3.06 -1.40 -16.87
C LEU A 19 2.79 -2.01 -18.23
N GLU A 20 1.61 -1.80 -18.82
CA GLU A 20 1.32 -2.28 -20.18
C GLU A 20 2.22 -1.66 -21.24
N GLN A 21 2.54 -0.36 -21.12
CA GLN A 21 3.53 0.28 -21.99
C GLN A 21 4.94 -0.31 -21.78
N VAL A 22 5.33 -0.60 -20.53
CA VAL A 22 6.62 -1.26 -20.21
C VAL A 22 6.67 -2.67 -20.80
N LYS A 23 5.62 -3.48 -20.64
CA LYS A 23 5.49 -4.81 -21.26
C LYS A 23 5.63 -4.72 -22.78
N GLN A 24 5.04 -3.71 -23.41
CA GLN A 24 5.19 -3.50 -24.85
C GLN A 24 6.62 -3.18 -25.27
N ILE A 25 7.34 -2.37 -24.49
CA ILE A 25 8.78 -2.13 -24.74
C ILE A 25 9.58 -3.42 -24.54
N LEU A 26 9.28 -4.22 -23.51
CA LEU A 26 9.92 -5.52 -23.28
C LEU A 26 9.75 -6.45 -24.48
N ARG A 27 8.51 -6.67 -24.94
CA ARG A 27 8.19 -7.52 -26.10
C ARG A 27 8.91 -7.08 -27.37
N THR A 28 9.10 -5.78 -27.57
CA THR A 28 9.72 -5.24 -28.79
C THR A 28 11.25 -5.20 -28.73
N ARG A 29 11.84 -4.98 -27.55
CA ARG A 29 13.30 -4.82 -27.38
C ARG A 29 14.02 -6.12 -27.00
N PHE A 30 13.32 -7.08 -26.39
CA PHE A 30 13.91 -8.33 -25.91
C PHE A 30 13.15 -9.55 -26.44
N LYS A 31 13.44 -9.93 -27.69
CA LYS A 31 12.74 -11.05 -28.37
C LYS A 31 12.97 -12.42 -27.73
N GLY A 32 14.03 -12.58 -26.94
CA GLY A 32 14.38 -13.84 -26.27
C GLY A 32 13.76 -14.02 -24.87
N VAL A 33 13.07 -13.02 -24.33
CA VAL A 33 12.42 -13.12 -23.01
C VAL A 33 11.11 -13.90 -23.15
N ARG A 34 10.86 -14.84 -22.22
CA ARG A 34 9.63 -15.64 -22.25
C ARG A 34 8.39 -14.75 -22.03
N LYS A 35 7.29 -15.05 -22.73
CA LYS A 35 6.08 -14.22 -22.68
C LYS A 35 5.45 -14.16 -21.29
N ASP A 36 5.41 -15.30 -20.61
CA ASP A 36 4.94 -15.43 -19.22
C ASP A 36 5.74 -14.53 -18.26
N GLU A 37 7.06 -14.43 -18.46
CA GLU A 37 7.91 -13.56 -17.63
C GLU A 37 7.53 -12.08 -17.74
N ILE A 38 7.13 -11.64 -18.94
CA ILE A 38 6.67 -10.27 -19.20
C ILE A 38 5.29 -10.05 -18.59
N GLU A 39 4.37 -11.01 -18.71
CA GLU A 39 3.02 -10.86 -18.16
C GLU A 39 3.00 -10.81 -16.64
N LEU A 40 3.86 -11.59 -15.99
CA LEU A 40 3.98 -11.67 -14.54
C LEU A 40 4.69 -10.47 -13.90
N LEU A 41 5.14 -9.47 -14.67
CA LEU A 41 5.88 -8.32 -14.13
C LEU A 41 5.09 -7.56 -13.05
N GLY A 42 3.78 -7.37 -13.23
CA GLY A 42 2.92 -6.71 -12.22
C GLY A 42 2.84 -7.51 -10.92
N GLU A 43 2.55 -8.82 -11.03
CA GLU A 43 2.52 -9.74 -9.89
C GLU A 43 3.87 -9.76 -9.17
N LYS A 44 4.99 -9.79 -9.91
CA LYS A 44 6.35 -9.81 -9.37
C LYS A 44 6.71 -8.56 -8.56
N LEU A 45 6.14 -7.40 -8.89
CA LEU A 45 6.34 -6.17 -8.10
C LEU A 45 5.65 -6.27 -6.74
N LEU A 46 4.49 -6.92 -6.67
CA LEU A 46 3.70 -7.15 -5.45
C LEU A 46 4.20 -8.35 -4.62
N ASN A 47 4.55 -9.46 -5.28
CA ASN A 47 4.90 -10.75 -4.70
C ASN A 47 6.38 -11.09 -4.92
N GLN A 48 7.26 -10.43 -4.16
CA GLN A 48 8.71 -10.53 -4.31
C GLN A 48 9.29 -11.87 -3.78
N PHE A 49 8.48 -12.70 -3.11
CA PHE A 49 8.90 -14.00 -2.56
C PHE A 49 9.27 -15.04 -3.63
N LYS A 50 8.74 -14.94 -4.85
CA LYS A 50 9.01 -15.94 -5.90
C LYS A 50 10.45 -15.95 -6.42
N GLN A 51 11.20 -14.84 -6.32
CA GLN A 51 12.54 -14.74 -6.92
C GLN A 51 13.71 -14.56 -5.94
N ARG A 52 13.47 -14.57 -4.62
CA ARG A 52 14.51 -14.30 -3.59
C ARG A 52 15.30 -12.98 -3.83
N PHE A 53 14.69 -12.04 -4.56
CA PHE A 53 15.20 -10.71 -4.88
C PHE A 53 14.08 -9.69 -4.76
N ARG A 54 14.44 -8.46 -4.37
CA ARG A 54 13.54 -7.32 -4.41
C ARG A 54 13.52 -6.70 -5.80
N ILE A 55 12.36 -6.70 -6.46
CA ILE A 55 12.21 -6.11 -7.78
C ILE A 55 11.79 -4.64 -7.65
N ILE A 56 12.50 -3.74 -8.31
CA ILE A 56 12.18 -2.31 -8.37
C ILE A 56 12.15 -1.87 -9.82
N LEU A 57 11.02 -1.28 -10.24
CA LEU A 57 10.82 -0.76 -11.59
C LEU A 57 10.82 0.78 -11.58
N PHE A 58 11.66 1.38 -12.40
CA PHE A 58 11.67 2.80 -12.72
C PHE A 58 11.11 3.04 -14.11
N VAL A 59 10.26 4.05 -14.24
CA VAL A 59 9.70 4.44 -15.53
C VAL A 59 9.96 5.90 -15.80
N ALA A 60 10.55 6.18 -16.97
CA ALA A 60 10.72 7.51 -17.51
C ALA A 60 9.54 7.84 -18.41
N GLU A 61 8.72 8.81 -18.00
CA GLU A 61 7.50 9.20 -18.70
C GLU A 61 7.47 10.69 -19.07
N SER A 62 6.66 10.99 -20.09
CA SER A 62 6.32 12.37 -20.44
C SER A 62 5.18 12.89 -19.58
N ILE A 63 4.98 14.22 -19.56
CA ILE A 63 3.86 14.88 -18.87
C ILE A 63 2.48 14.32 -19.27
N LYS A 64 2.36 13.73 -20.48
CA LYS A 64 1.13 13.10 -20.99
C LYS A 64 1.00 11.62 -20.62
N GLY A 65 1.84 11.08 -19.72
CA GLY A 65 1.80 9.67 -19.29
C GLY A 65 2.35 8.66 -20.30
N ARG A 66 2.98 9.13 -21.39
CA ARG A 66 3.64 8.23 -22.36
C ARG A 66 5.01 7.81 -21.85
N VAL A 67 5.23 6.50 -21.76
CA VAL A 67 6.51 5.90 -21.36
C VAL A 67 7.55 6.09 -22.46
N ARG A 68 8.70 6.63 -22.08
CA ARG A 68 9.88 6.87 -22.94
C ARG A 68 10.99 5.84 -22.70
N GLY A 69 11.00 5.20 -21.54
CA GLY A 69 11.90 4.12 -21.19
C GLY A 69 11.65 3.63 -19.77
N PHE A 70 12.31 2.54 -19.39
CA PHE A 70 12.22 1.97 -18.06
C PHE A 70 13.55 1.30 -17.65
N ALA A 71 13.70 1.05 -16.36
CA ALA A 71 14.76 0.23 -15.81
C ALA A 71 14.22 -0.65 -14.67
N THR A 72 14.58 -1.93 -14.65
CA THR A 72 14.22 -2.89 -13.59
C THR A 72 15.49 -3.33 -12.89
N ILE A 73 15.51 -3.25 -11.56
CA ILE A 73 16.61 -3.73 -10.73
C ILE A 73 16.15 -4.80 -9.75
N LEU A 74 17.04 -5.74 -9.45
CA LEU A 74 16.91 -6.78 -8.45
C LEU A 74 17.84 -6.44 -7.28
N HIS A 75 17.31 -6.21 -6.08
CA HIS A 75 18.10 -5.89 -4.90
C HIS A 75 18.17 -7.08 -3.94
N GLU A 76 19.38 -7.36 -3.45
CA GLU A 76 19.67 -8.39 -2.43
C GLU A 76 20.19 -7.69 -1.16
N PRO A 77 19.39 -7.65 -0.08
CA PRO A 77 19.68 -6.84 1.10
C PRO A 77 20.72 -7.44 2.06
N GLU A 78 20.93 -8.77 2.06
CA GLU A 78 21.83 -9.44 3.01
C GLU A 78 23.29 -9.35 2.54
N ILE A 79 23.51 -9.70 1.28
CA ILE A 79 24.77 -9.60 0.56
C ILE A 79 25.07 -8.11 0.29
N ARG A 80 24.03 -7.29 0.10
CA ARG A 80 24.05 -5.86 -0.24
C ARG A 80 24.58 -5.59 -1.64
N PHE A 81 23.87 -6.09 -2.65
CA PHE A 81 24.12 -5.75 -4.05
C PHE A 81 22.83 -5.48 -4.81
N VAL A 82 22.97 -4.76 -5.92
CA VAL A 82 21.89 -4.57 -6.89
C VAL A 82 22.31 -5.18 -8.22
N TYR A 83 21.40 -5.90 -8.86
CA TYR A 83 21.55 -6.37 -10.23
C TYR A 83 20.60 -5.57 -11.14
N LEU A 84 21.12 -4.86 -12.13
CA LEU A 84 20.30 -4.20 -13.15
C LEU A 84 19.89 -5.25 -14.18
N ASP A 85 18.60 -5.57 -14.17
CA ASP A 85 18.01 -6.61 -15.01
C ASP A 85 17.73 -6.11 -16.42
N TRP A 86 16.86 -5.11 -16.51
CA TRP A 86 16.48 -4.51 -17.77
C TRP A 86 16.67 -3.00 -17.72
N ILE A 87 17.18 -2.44 -18.82
CA ILE A 87 17.09 -1.01 -19.09
C ILE A 87 16.84 -0.82 -20.58
N ALA A 88 15.76 -0.12 -20.90
CA ALA A 88 15.38 0.08 -22.29
C ALA A 88 14.66 1.40 -22.50
N THR A 89 14.83 1.94 -23.70
CA THR A 89 14.11 3.11 -24.20
C THR A 89 13.09 2.68 -25.24
N ALA A 90 11.96 3.37 -25.29
CA ALA A 90 10.86 3.12 -26.23
C ALA A 90 11.26 3.41 -27.70
N SER A 91 12.27 4.26 -27.91
CA SER A 91 12.83 4.57 -29.23
C SER A 91 14.31 4.22 -29.29
N SER A 92 14.77 3.76 -30.46
CA SER A 92 16.19 3.48 -30.73
C SER A 92 17.09 4.72 -30.80
N ARG A 93 16.53 5.94 -30.85
CA ARG A 93 17.29 7.19 -30.85
C ARG A 93 17.75 7.58 -29.44
N SER A 94 19.01 8.00 -29.32
CA SER A 94 19.57 8.55 -28.08
C SER A 94 18.89 9.87 -27.73
N SER A 95 18.06 9.87 -26.69
CA SER A 95 17.30 11.05 -26.24
C SER A 95 17.66 11.49 -24.81
N GLY A 96 18.83 11.08 -24.29
CA GLY A 96 19.25 11.32 -22.90
C GLY A 96 18.51 10.48 -21.84
N VAL A 97 17.39 9.84 -22.20
CA VAL A 97 16.54 9.03 -21.30
C VAL A 97 17.31 7.87 -20.67
N GLY A 98 18.14 7.16 -21.44
CA GLY A 98 18.95 6.05 -20.92
C GLY A 98 19.95 6.50 -19.86
N GLY A 99 20.58 7.66 -20.04
CA GLY A 99 21.47 8.27 -19.04
C GLY A 99 20.72 8.63 -17.76
N ALA A 100 19.57 9.28 -17.88
CA ALA A 100 18.75 9.67 -16.73
C ALA A 100 18.22 8.44 -15.96
N LEU A 101 17.81 7.36 -16.65
CA LEU A 101 17.40 6.10 -16.03
C LEU A 101 18.56 5.43 -15.30
N TYR A 102 19.73 5.34 -15.93
CA TYR A 102 20.90 4.72 -15.30
C TYR A 102 21.39 5.50 -14.08
N GLU A 103 21.38 6.83 -14.14
CA GLU A 103 21.65 7.67 -12.97
C GLU A 103 20.63 7.45 -11.85
N ARG A 104 19.33 7.32 -12.16
CA ARG A 104 18.31 6.98 -11.17
C ARG A 104 18.57 5.62 -10.52
N VAL A 105 18.97 4.62 -11.32
CA VAL A 105 19.36 3.29 -10.84
C VAL A 105 20.55 3.36 -9.89
N ARG A 106 21.62 4.09 -10.25
CA ARG A 106 22.80 4.27 -9.38
C ARG A 106 22.43 4.97 -8.06
N ARG A 107 21.56 5.98 -8.12
CA ARG A 107 21.04 6.67 -6.92
C ARG A 107 20.26 5.72 -6.02
N GLU A 108 19.38 4.90 -6.59
CA GLU A 108 18.63 3.92 -5.80
C GLU A 108 19.56 2.85 -5.20
N ALA A 109 20.51 2.31 -5.97
CA ALA A 109 21.45 1.32 -5.47
C ALA A 109 22.26 1.86 -4.27
N LYS A 110 22.64 3.14 -4.31
CA LYS A 110 23.29 3.81 -3.19
C LYS A 110 22.35 4.03 -2.00
N ALA A 111 21.10 4.44 -2.25
CA ALA A 111 20.08 4.59 -1.20
C ALA A 111 19.77 3.27 -0.49
N LEU A 112 19.88 2.15 -1.20
CA LEU A 112 19.75 0.79 -0.69
C LEU A 112 21.02 0.27 0.01
N GLU A 113 22.04 1.12 0.19
CA GLU A 113 23.33 0.76 0.78
C GLU A 113 24.04 -0.42 0.07
N ALA A 114 23.83 -0.57 -1.24
CA ALA A 114 24.47 -1.60 -2.02
C ALA A 114 25.99 -1.35 -2.13
N LYS A 115 26.79 -2.41 -2.00
CA LYS A 115 28.25 -2.38 -2.17
C LYS A 115 28.68 -2.38 -3.64
N GLY A 116 27.75 -2.60 -4.55
CA GLY A 116 27.99 -2.70 -5.98
C GLY A 116 26.72 -2.85 -6.79
N LEU A 117 26.75 -2.32 -8.01
CA LEU A 117 25.75 -2.53 -9.04
C LEU A 117 26.33 -3.47 -10.10
N PHE A 118 25.64 -4.57 -10.38
CA PHE A 118 26.04 -5.61 -11.33
C PHE A 118 25.01 -5.71 -12.45
N PHE A 119 25.43 -6.11 -13.65
CA PHE A 119 24.53 -6.40 -14.77
C PHE A 119 25.28 -7.10 -15.89
N GLU A 120 24.55 -7.70 -16.83
CA GLU A 120 25.15 -8.36 -17.99
C GLU A 120 25.21 -7.46 -19.22
N CYS A 121 26.31 -7.59 -19.97
CA CYS A 121 26.44 -7.03 -21.31
C CYS A 121 27.06 -8.05 -22.24
N LEU A 122 26.45 -8.23 -23.41
CA LEU A 122 27.00 -9.12 -24.44
C LEU A 122 28.39 -8.63 -24.91
N PRO A 123 29.26 -9.55 -25.38
CA PRO A 123 30.63 -9.22 -25.80
C PRO A 123 30.69 -8.20 -26.94
N ASP A 124 31.74 -7.39 -26.95
CA ASP A 124 31.98 -6.33 -27.94
C ASP A 124 33.02 -6.68 -29.01
N ASP A 125 33.45 -7.94 -29.05
CA ASP A 125 34.38 -8.53 -29.99
C ASP A 125 33.75 -9.67 -30.82
N ALA A 126 34.21 -9.79 -32.06
CA ALA A 126 33.62 -10.71 -33.04
C ALA A 126 33.94 -12.19 -32.77
N GLU A 127 35.00 -12.45 -31.99
CA GLU A 127 35.41 -13.80 -31.60
C GLU A 127 34.37 -14.42 -30.68
N ASN A 128 33.93 -13.66 -29.66
CA ASN A 128 32.94 -14.14 -28.70
C ASN A 128 31.49 -13.87 -29.14
N CYS A 129 31.24 -12.90 -30.03
CA CYS A 129 29.90 -12.62 -30.55
C CYS A 129 29.90 -12.43 -32.08
N PRO A 130 29.63 -13.48 -32.87
CA PRO A 130 29.79 -13.43 -34.33
C PRO A 130 28.71 -12.59 -35.06
N ASN A 131 27.65 -12.18 -34.39
CA ASN A 131 26.58 -11.39 -35.00
C ASN A 131 26.97 -9.89 -35.10
N GLU A 132 27.28 -9.42 -36.31
CA GLU A 132 27.70 -8.04 -36.57
C GLU A 132 26.70 -6.96 -36.12
N ALA A 133 25.40 -7.22 -36.22
CA ALA A 133 24.38 -6.27 -35.80
C ALA A 133 24.39 -6.09 -34.26
N LEU A 134 24.61 -7.18 -33.52
CA LEU A 134 24.76 -7.15 -32.06
C LEU A 134 26.06 -6.48 -31.65
N LEU A 135 27.18 -6.73 -32.34
CA LEU A 135 28.48 -6.14 -32.01
C LEU A 135 28.45 -4.62 -31.95
N LYS A 136 27.80 -3.97 -32.92
CA LYS A 136 27.68 -2.51 -32.94
C LYS A 136 26.89 -1.99 -31.72
N GLU A 137 25.83 -2.68 -31.33
CA GLU A 137 25.01 -2.32 -30.17
C GLU A 137 25.76 -2.59 -28.85
N ASN A 138 26.45 -3.71 -28.72
CA ASN A 138 27.24 -4.10 -27.55
C ASN A 138 28.36 -3.10 -27.26
N ARG A 139 29.11 -2.70 -28.30
CA ARG A 139 30.13 -1.64 -28.21
C ARG A 139 29.54 -0.31 -27.73
N ALA A 140 28.34 0.05 -28.20
CA ALA A 140 27.68 1.27 -27.78
C ALA A 140 27.19 1.21 -26.31
N ARG A 141 26.66 0.05 -25.87
CA ARG A 141 26.25 -0.19 -24.48
C ARG A 141 27.44 -0.14 -23.51
N LEU A 142 28.51 -0.87 -23.79
CA LEU A 142 29.71 -0.86 -22.93
C LEU A 142 30.36 0.53 -22.90
N ARG A 143 30.45 1.23 -24.04
CA ARG A 143 30.89 2.64 -24.07
C ARG A 143 30.03 3.55 -23.20
N PHE A 144 28.71 3.34 -23.18
CA PHE A 144 27.80 4.12 -22.34
C PHE A 144 28.08 3.88 -20.85
N TYR A 145 28.19 2.62 -20.43
CA TYR A 145 28.44 2.24 -19.04
C TYR A 145 29.84 2.65 -18.55
N GLU A 146 30.87 2.57 -19.40
CA GLU A 146 32.23 3.02 -19.05
C GLU A 146 32.29 4.51 -18.68
N ARG A 147 31.37 5.35 -19.19
CA ARG A 147 31.28 6.78 -18.79
C ARG A 147 30.94 6.97 -17.32
N TYR A 148 30.37 5.95 -16.68
CA TYR A 148 30.02 5.93 -15.26
C TYR A 148 31.01 5.11 -14.42
N GLY A 149 32.04 4.53 -15.05
CA GLY A 149 33.08 3.73 -14.38
C GLY A 149 32.78 2.23 -14.35
N ALA A 150 31.62 1.82 -14.87
CA ALA A 150 31.20 0.43 -14.92
C ALA A 150 31.99 -0.35 -15.98
N ARG A 151 32.55 -1.50 -15.59
CA ARG A 151 33.49 -2.27 -16.43
C ARG A 151 33.26 -3.78 -16.32
N PRO A 152 33.47 -4.55 -17.41
CA PRO A 152 33.44 -6.02 -17.36
C PRO A 152 34.43 -6.58 -16.33
N ILE A 153 33.99 -7.57 -15.56
CA ILE A 153 34.84 -8.48 -14.81
C ILE A 153 35.49 -9.44 -15.82
N VAL A 154 36.77 -9.73 -15.66
CA VAL A 154 37.53 -10.59 -16.58
C VAL A 154 38.40 -11.60 -15.81
N GLY A 155 38.89 -12.63 -16.50
CA GLY A 155 39.69 -13.69 -15.87
C GLY A 155 38.85 -14.67 -15.07
N THR A 156 37.57 -14.82 -15.41
CA THR A 156 36.64 -15.74 -14.75
C THR A 156 36.01 -16.67 -15.77
N ALA A 157 35.34 -17.72 -15.31
CA ALA A 157 34.57 -18.62 -16.15
C ALA A 157 33.13 -18.13 -16.39
N TYR A 158 32.79 -16.89 -16.01
CA TYR A 158 31.43 -16.36 -16.16
C TYR A 158 31.00 -16.30 -17.64
N GLU A 159 31.94 -16.02 -18.54
CA GLU A 159 31.74 -16.05 -19.99
C GLU A 159 31.81 -17.46 -20.60
N SER A 160 32.03 -18.50 -19.79
CA SER A 160 32.06 -19.87 -20.31
C SER A 160 30.66 -20.33 -20.69
N SER A 161 30.54 -21.13 -21.75
CA SER A 161 29.23 -21.55 -22.22
C SER A 161 28.50 -22.46 -21.23
N VAL A 162 27.19 -22.23 -21.06
CA VAL A 162 26.29 -23.10 -20.28
C VAL A 162 25.90 -24.36 -21.08
N SER A 163 25.81 -24.24 -22.41
CA SER A 163 25.45 -25.33 -23.34
C SER A 163 26.29 -25.20 -24.63
N PRO A 164 26.70 -26.30 -25.28
CA PRO A 164 27.51 -26.26 -26.51
C PRO A 164 26.94 -25.36 -27.62
N ASP A 165 25.62 -25.16 -27.67
CA ASP A 165 24.94 -24.36 -28.69
C ASP A 165 24.88 -22.85 -28.38
N ASN A 166 25.27 -22.44 -27.16
CA ASN A 166 25.24 -21.05 -26.77
C ASN A 166 26.48 -20.31 -27.25
N THR A 167 26.26 -19.33 -28.13
CA THR A 167 27.27 -18.36 -28.58
C THR A 167 26.99 -16.98 -27.99
N CYS A 168 27.98 -16.09 -27.89
CA CYS A 168 27.80 -14.74 -27.34
C CYS A 168 27.42 -14.69 -25.84
N MET A 169 28.14 -15.45 -25.00
CA MET A 169 27.96 -15.41 -23.54
C MET A 169 28.26 -14.02 -22.97
N PRO A 170 27.42 -13.47 -22.07
CA PRO A 170 27.57 -12.11 -21.58
C PRO A 170 28.72 -11.95 -20.57
N HIS A 171 29.33 -10.77 -20.58
CA HIS A 171 30.18 -10.32 -19.48
C HIS A 171 29.33 -9.91 -18.29
N LEU A 172 29.78 -10.26 -17.08
CA LEU A 172 29.32 -9.62 -15.86
C LEU A 172 30.03 -8.27 -15.71
N VAL A 173 29.26 -7.18 -15.68
CA VAL A 173 29.75 -5.81 -15.54
C VAL A 173 29.55 -5.35 -14.10
N TYR A 174 30.56 -4.66 -13.56
CA TYR A 174 30.55 -4.09 -12.21
C TYR A 174 30.65 -2.56 -12.25
N ASP A 175 29.72 -1.90 -11.57
CA ASP A 175 29.74 -0.47 -11.22
C ASP A 175 29.90 -0.33 -9.70
N GLY A 176 30.96 0.36 -9.27
CA GLY A 176 31.25 0.67 -7.86
C GLY A 176 30.37 1.77 -7.28
N LEU A 177 29.43 2.34 -8.04
CA LEU A 177 28.63 3.51 -7.73
C LEU A 177 29.56 4.71 -7.52
N ASP A 178 29.96 5.05 -6.31
CA ASP A 178 31.03 6.02 -6.06
C ASP A 178 32.08 5.53 -5.06
N ASN A 179 32.04 4.23 -4.76
CA ASN A 179 33.02 3.58 -3.93
C ASN A 179 34.29 3.30 -4.75
N GLN A 180 35.42 3.84 -4.29
CA GLN A 180 36.73 3.57 -4.90
C GLN A 180 37.40 2.29 -4.38
N ALA A 181 36.81 1.62 -3.38
CA ALA A 181 37.32 0.34 -2.91
C ALA A 181 37.27 -0.72 -4.03
N PRO A 182 38.32 -1.54 -4.19
CA PRO A 182 38.34 -2.55 -5.24
C PRO A 182 37.36 -3.71 -4.93
N LEU A 183 36.84 -4.34 -5.98
CA LEU A 183 35.89 -5.44 -5.86
C LEU A 183 36.57 -6.67 -5.23
N ARG A 184 36.17 -7.03 -4.01
CA ARG A 184 36.73 -8.18 -3.29
C ARG A 184 36.17 -9.50 -3.78
N ASN A 185 37.02 -10.51 -3.95
CA ASN A 185 36.61 -11.83 -4.48
C ASN A 185 35.52 -12.50 -3.62
N ARG A 186 35.63 -12.41 -2.29
CA ARG A 186 34.67 -12.98 -1.34
C ARG A 186 33.27 -12.40 -1.51
N PHE A 187 33.19 -11.12 -1.84
CA PHE A 187 31.91 -10.47 -2.13
C PHE A 187 31.41 -10.86 -3.52
N ALA A 188 32.28 -10.80 -4.54
CA ALA A 188 31.93 -11.17 -5.91
C ALA A 188 31.40 -12.61 -6.01
N ARG A 189 32.03 -13.58 -5.33
CA ARG A 189 31.58 -14.99 -5.29
C ARG A 189 30.16 -15.13 -4.77
N LYS A 190 29.82 -14.42 -3.68
CA LYS A 190 28.44 -14.43 -3.13
C LYS A 190 27.43 -13.81 -4.10
N VAL A 191 27.80 -12.70 -4.75
CA VAL A 191 26.95 -12.02 -5.74
C VAL A 191 26.68 -12.94 -6.93
N VAL A 192 27.74 -13.51 -7.51
CA VAL A 192 27.65 -14.41 -8.68
C VAL A 192 26.84 -15.65 -8.36
N GLN A 193 27.08 -16.29 -7.21
CA GLN A 193 26.30 -17.43 -6.75
C GLN A 193 24.81 -17.06 -6.63
N ALA A 194 24.49 -15.94 -5.98
CA ALA A 194 23.11 -15.48 -5.83
C ALA A 194 22.44 -15.18 -7.19
N ILE A 195 23.15 -14.59 -8.14
CA ILE A 195 22.62 -14.33 -9.50
C ILE A 195 22.31 -15.67 -10.19
N LEU A 196 23.28 -16.58 -10.27
CA LEU A 196 23.12 -17.82 -11.02
C LEU A 196 22.08 -18.78 -10.37
N GLU A 197 22.08 -18.91 -9.04
CA GLU A 197 21.16 -19.83 -8.34
C GLU A 197 19.73 -19.30 -8.20
N ARG A 198 19.51 -17.98 -8.23
CA ARG A 198 18.20 -17.38 -7.95
C ARG A 198 17.55 -16.79 -9.19
N LYS A 199 18.29 -15.99 -9.97
CA LYS A 199 17.77 -15.38 -11.21
C LYS A 199 17.73 -16.40 -12.35
N TYR A 200 18.78 -17.22 -12.45
CA TYR A 200 18.94 -18.21 -13.53
C TYR A 200 18.74 -19.65 -13.06
N ALA A 201 17.95 -19.88 -12.01
CA ALA A 201 17.69 -21.21 -11.46
C ALA A 201 17.19 -22.22 -12.51
N ASP A 202 16.35 -21.77 -13.44
CA ASP A 202 15.79 -22.61 -14.52
C ASP A 202 16.78 -22.89 -15.66
N TYR A 203 17.94 -22.23 -15.68
CA TYR A 203 18.87 -22.21 -16.82
C TYR A 203 20.28 -22.68 -16.49
N CYS A 204 20.78 -22.39 -15.28
CA CYS A 204 22.13 -22.73 -14.85
C CYS A 204 22.11 -23.98 -13.94
N PRO A 205 22.70 -25.12 -14.38
CA PRO A 205 22.82 -26.29 -13.53
C PRO A 205 23.86 -26.08 -12.42
N ALA A 206 23.78 -26.86 -11.34
CA ALA A 206 24.57 -26.65 -10.12
C ALA A 206 26.09 -26.75 -10.35
N ASP A 207 26.54 -27.64 -11.23
CA ASP A 207 27.94 -27.81 -11.63
C ASP A 207 28.49 -26.59 -12.37
N TYR A 208 27.69 -25.97 -13.25
CA TYR A 208 28.04 -24.70 -13.88
C TYR A 208 28.21 -23.59 -12.85
N VAL A 209 27.28 -23.48 -11.90
CA VAL A 209 27.35 -22.48 -10.80
C VAL A 209 28.66 -22.65 -10.02
N GLU A 210 28.97 -23.88 -9.62
CA GLU A 210 30.18 -24.19 -8.84
C GLU A 210 31.45 -23.82 -9.62
N LYS A 211 31.54 -24.22 -10.90
CA LYS A 211 32.65 -23.89 -11.79
C LYS A 211 32.87 -22.39 -11.90
N VAL A 212 31.79 -21.62 -12.15
CA VAL A 212 31.89 -20.17 -12.29
C VAL A 212 32.30 -19.54 -10.97
N VAL A 213 31.69 -19.90 -9.85
CA VAL A 213 32.02 -19.34 -8.52
C VAL A 213 33.44 -19.68 -8.09
N ALA A 214 33.96 -20.86 -8.45
CA ALA A 214 35.34 -21.28 -8.16
C ALA A 214 36.39 -20.53 -9.01
N SER A 215 36.00 -19.98 -10.16
CA SER A 215 36.91 -19.23 -11.04
C SER A 215 37.29 -17.84 -10.53
N PHE A 216 36.55 -17.27 -9.56
CA PHE A 216 36.83 -15.96 -8.96
C PHE A 216 37.96 -16.06 -7.92
N GLN A 217 39.19 -16.27 -8.38
CA GLN A 217 40.37 -16.52 -7.54
C GLN A 217 41.13 -15.24 -7.15
N GLU A 218 41.33 -14.31 -8.09
CA GLU A 218 42.08 -13.06 -7.87
C GLU A 218 41.38 -12.14 -6.86
N ASP A 219 42.13 -11.58 -5.88
CA ASP A 219 41.67 -10.51 -4.98
C ASP A 219 42.64 -9.31 -5.02
N PRO A 220 42.23 -8.13 -5.52
CA PRO A 220 40.88 -7.82 -6.01
C PRO A 220 40.53 -8.50 -7.33
N VAL A 221 39.23 -8.68 -7.56
CA VAL A 221 38.70 -9.20 -8.83
C VAL A 221 39.12 -8.27 -9.97
N ARG A 222 39.65 -8.86 -11.04
CA ARG A 222 40.14 -8.11 -12.19
C ARG A 222 39.00 -7.51 -13.01
N LEU A 223 39.07 -6.20 -13.24
CA LEU A 223 38.20 -5.49 -14.17
C LEU A 223 38.95 -5.21 -15.46
N ARG A 224 38.25 -5.30 -16.60
CA ARG A 224 38.79 -4.93 -17.90
C ARG A 224 39.27 -3.46 -17.88
N PRO A 225 40.41 -3.12 -18.49
CA PRO A 225 40.80 -1.72 -18.69
C PRO A 225 39.73 -0.95 -19.48
N PHE A 226 39.65 0.36 -19.28
CA PHE A 226 38.77 1.21 -20.08
C PHE A 226 39.13 1.10 -21.56
N ARG A 227 38.13 0.86 -22.41
CA ARG A 227 38.33 0.68 -23.86
C ARG A 227 37.83 1.87 -24.67
N TYR A 228 36.77 2.54 -24.21
CA TYR A 228 36.05 3.54 -24.98
C TYR A 228 36.07 4.94 -24.38
N VAL A 229 36.35 5.06 -23.08
CA VAL A 229 36.35 6.33 -22.36
C VAL A 229 37.69 6.51 -21.67
N LYS A 230 38.26 7.72 -21.73
CA LYS A 230 39.48 8.02 -20.96
C LYS A 230 39.14 8.07 -19.47
N PRO A 231 39.98 7.53 -18.56
CA PRO A 231 39.68 7.48 -17.13
C PRO A 231 39.29 8.84 -16.52
N GLU A 232 39.85 9.93 -17.02
CA GLU A 232 39.62 11.30 -16.51
C GLU A 232 38.23 11.85 -16.88
N ALA A 233 37.57 11.27 -17.89
CA ALA A 233 36.25 11.70 -18.36
C ALA A 233 35.08 10.93 -17.67
N VAL A 234 35.40 10.06 -16.72
CA VAL A 234 34.42 9.17 -16.06
C VAL A 234 33.67 9.90 -14.94
N LYS A 235 32.34 9.84 -14.98
CA LYS A 235 31.44 10.40 -13.95
C LYS A 235 31.12 9.36 -12.87
N ILE A 236 31.98 9.29 -11.87
CA ILE A 236 31.82 8.32 -10.78
C ILE A 236 30.79 8.82 -9.74
N THR A 237 30.76 10.12 -9.44
CA THR A 237 29.93 10.69 -8.38
C THR A 237 28.45 10.36 -8.55
N VAL A 238 27.84 9.82 -7.48
CA VAL A 238 26.39 9.59 -7.39
C VAL A 238 25.80 10.67 -6.48
N GLU A 239 25.02 11.58 -7.06
CA GLU A 239 24.30 12.62 -6.32
C GLU A 239 23.39 12.00 -5.24
N SER A 240 23.53 12.46 -3.99
CA SER A 240 22.79 11.92 -2.84
C SER A 240 21.44 12.59 -2.57
N ARG A 241 20.99 13.53 -3.43
CA ARG A 241 19.81 14.35 -3.12
C ARG A 241 18.48 13.57 -3.24
N GLN A 242 17.99 13.26 -2.03
CA GLN A 242 16.64 13.10 -1.45
C GLN A 242 15.50 12.43 -2.24
N ALA A 243 14.78 11.62 -1.46
CA ALA A 243 13.53 10.91 -1.72
C ALA A 243 12.50 11.65 -2.60
N GLU A 244 11.52 10.91 -3.12
CA GLU A 244 10.35 11.50 -3.79
C GLU A 244 9.76 12.65 -2.94
N GLN A 245 9.70 13.85 -3.52
CA GLN A 245 9.19 15.04 -2.84
C GLN A 245 7.68 14.92 -2.59
N ILE A 246 7.23 15.48 -1.46
CA ILE A 246 5.81 15.52 -1.10
C ILE A 246 5.13 16.64 -1.90
N ALA A 247 4.07 16.33 -2.64
CA ALA A 247 3.27 17.37 -3.30
C ALA A 247 2.56 18.22 -2.23
N LEU A 248 2.78 19.53 -2.26
CA LEU A 248 2.13 20.49 -1.36
C LEU A 248 1.13 21.34 -2.14
N VAL A 249 -0.16 21.14 -1.86
CA VAL A 249 -1.27 21.93 -2.43
C VAL A 249 -1.77 22.88 -1.35
N VAL A 250 -1.59 24.18 -1.55
CA VAL A 250 -1.99 25.21 -0.57
C VAL A 250 -3.30 25.83 -1.03
N ASN A 251 -4.29 25.94 -0.14
CA ASN A 251 -5.48 26.75 -0.41
C ASN A 251 -5.06 28.21 -0.59
N ASP A 252 -5.07 28.72 -1.82
CA ASP A 252 -4.66 30.09 -2.19
C ASP A 252 -5.77 31.13 -2.02
N ARG A 253 -6.93 30.73 -1.48
CA ARG A 253 -8.05 31.61 -1.07
C ARG A 253 -8.43 31.38 0.38
N HIS A 254 -7.52 30.90 1.21
CA HIS A 254 -7.84 30.60 2.60
C HIS A 254 -7.99 31.87 3.45
N ASP A 255 -7.28 32.94 3.09
CA ASP A 255 -7.08 34.17 3.85
C ASP A 255 -8.29 35.11 3.81
N ILE A 256 -9.12 35.03 2.76
CA ILE A 256 -10.34 35.84 2.62
C ILE A 256 -11.36 35.57 3.74
N HIS A 257 -11.36 34.37 4.32
CA HIS A 257 -12.26 34.03 5.43
C HIS A 257 -11.56 34.34 6.76
N HIS A 258 -11.72 35.54 7.31
CA HIS A 258 -11.10 35.92 8.58
C HIS A 258 -12.16 36.44 9.55
N VAL A 259 -12.27 35.79 10.70
CA VAL A 259 -13.16 36.18 11.80
C VAL A 259 -12.31 36.82 12.90
N HIS A 260 -12.61 38.07 13.25
CA HIS A 260 -11.84 38.87 14.22
C HIS A 260 -12.39 38.81 15.66
N GLU A 261 -13.37 37.95 15.91
CA GLU A 261 -14.04 37.86 17.19
C GLU A 261 -13.17 37.17 18.25
N ARG A 262 -13.32 37.63 19.50
CA ARG A 262 -12.54 37.11 20.63
C ARG A 262 -12.93 35.66 20.91
N GLY A 263 -11.95 34.76 20.84
CA GLY A 263 -12.15 33.33 21.09
C GLY A 263 -12.23 32.48 19.82
N TYR A 264 -12.33 33.09 18.63
CA TYR A 264 -12.22 32.36 17.37
C TYR A 264 -10.75 32.04 17.07
N VAL A 265 -10.40 30.76 17.13
CA VAL A 265 -8.99 30.30 17.04
C VAL A 265 -8.55 29.95 15.62
N GLU A 266 -9.51 29.72 14.71
CA GLU A 266 -9.24 29.32 13.33
C GLU A 266 -8.81 30.55 12.49
N SER A 267 -7.51 30.84 12.43
CA SER A 267 -6.97 32.08 11.85
C SER A 267 -6.13 31.86 10.58
N PRO A 268 -6.12 32.81 9.62
CA PRO A 268 -5.26 32.72 8.43
C PRO A 268 -3.77 32.52 8.74
N VAL A 269 -3.29 33.01 9.88
CA VAL A 269 -1.88 32.88 10.29
C VAL A 269 -1.43 31.43 10.40
N ARG A 270 -2.34 30.48 10.65
CA ARG A 270 -2.05 29.03 10.75
C ARG A 270 -1.32 28.51 9.51
N ILE A 271 -1.84 28.83 8.32
CA ILE A 271 -1.26 28.40 7.04
C ILE A 271 0.13 29.00 6.84
N LYS A 272 0.28 30.29 7.14
CA LYS A 272 1.57 30.99 7.05
C LYS A 272 2.62 30.36 7.97
N SER A 273 2.29 30.13 9.25
CA SER A 273 3.20 29.52 10.23
C SER A 273 3.64 28.11 9.84
N ILE A 274 2.77 27.32 9.19
CA ILE A 274 3.15 26.01 8.66
C ILE A 274 4.10 26.17 7.47
N LEU A 275 3.77 27.02 6.49
CA LEU A 275 4.58 27.23 5.28
C LEU A 275 6.01 27.70 5.57
N GLU A 276 6.17 28.61 6.54
CA GLU A 276 7.48 29.13 6.97
C GLU A 276 8.45 28.01 7.39
N SER A 277 7.92 26.89 7.90
CA SER A 277 8.72 25.69 8.21
C SER A 277 8.87 24.74 7.04
N LEU A 278 7.83 24.55 6.22
CA LEU A 278 7.82 23.54 5.15
C LEU A 278 8.64 23.93 3.92
N GLU A 279 8.49 25.15 3.40
CA GLU A 279 9.09 25.55 2.13
C GLU A 279 10.64 25.50 2.12
N PRO A 280 11.36 25.96 3.18
CA PRO A 280 12.82 25.92 3.20
C PRO A 280 13.43 24.51 3.27
N SER A 281 12.63 23.48 3.53
CA SER A 281 13.13 22.13 3.84
C SER A 281 13.60 21.31 2.65
N GLY A 282 13.18 21.66 1.44
CA GLY A 282 13.40 20.86 0.22
C GLY A 282 12.57 19.57 0.11
N LEU A 283 11.81 19.21 1.16
CA LEU A 283 10.97 17.98 1.19
C LEU A 283 9.69 18.12 0.35
N PHE A 284 9.24 19.34 0.09
CA PHE A 284 7.96 19.61 -0.56
C PHE A 284 8.15 20.25 -1.94
N VAL A 285 7.22 19.95 -2.84
CA VAL A 285 7.07 20.64 -4.13
C VAL A 285 5.69 21.27 -4.21
N ARG A 286 5.63 22.59 -4.43
CA ARG A 286 4.36 23.32 -4.47
C ARG A 286 3.61 23.03 -5.77
N ILE A 287 2.33 22.67 -5.63
CA ILE A 287 1.42 22.36 -6.73
C ILE A 287 0.24 23.35 -6.67
N SER A 288 -0.04 24.03 -7.78
CA SER A 288 -1.19 24.91 -7.89
C SER A 288 -2.51 24.12 -7.83
N PRO A 289 -3.50 24.55 -7.03
CA PRO A 289 -4.80 23.87 -6.98
C PRO A 289 -5.57 24.04 -8.28
N ARG A 290 -6.17 22.95 -8.75
CA ARG A 290 -7.02 22.91 -9.95
C ARG A 290 -8.48 23.01 -9.56
N THR A 291 -9.29 23.64 -10.42
CA THR A 291 -10.75 23.66 -10.25
C THR A 291 -11.37 22.35 -10.71
N PHE A 292 -12.25 21.80 -9.88
CA PHE A 292 -13.02 20.59 -10.20
C PHE A 292 -14.51 20.89 -10.35
N PRO A 293 -15.29 20.07 -11.08
CA PRO A 293 -16.74 20.22 -11.15
C PRO A 293 -17.42 19.88 -9.80
N ASP A 294 -18.51 20.56 -9.49
CA ASP A 294 -19.24 20.41 -8.21
C ASP A 294 -19.88 19.02 -8.01
N LYS A 295 -19.94 18.17 -9.04
CA LYS A 295 -20.35 16.76 -8.88
C LYS A 295 -19.54 16.02 -7.81
N HIS A 296 -18.29 16.41 -7.57
CA HIS A 296 -17.45 15.83 -6.53
C HIS A 296 -17.83 16.30 -5.12
N LEU A 297 -18.33 17.54 -5.02
CA LEU A 297 -18.89 18.07 -3.78
C LEU A 297 -20.23 17.39 -3.46
N TYR A 298 -21.11 17.28 -4.46
CA TYR A 298 -22.42 16.61 -4.33
C TYR A 298 -22.33 15.08 -4.15
N ALA A 299 -21.18 14.47 -4.44
CA ALA A 299 -20.96 13.05 -4.16
C ALA A 299 -20.81 12.75 -2.67
N VAL A 300 -20.60 13.78 -1.85
CA VAL A 300 -20.40 13.69 -0.39
C VAL A 300 -21.49 14.44 0.35
N HIS A 301 -21.72 15.70 -0.04
CA HIS A 301 -22.63 16.61 0.64
C HIS A 301 -23.99 16.64 -0.05
N ASP A 302 -25.05 16.75 0.77
CA ASP A 302 -26.41 16.88 0.29
C ASP A 302 -26.57 18.18 -0.53
N PRO A 303 -27.18 18.12 -1.74
CA PRO A 303 -27.28 19.29 -2.61
C PRO A 303 -27.99 20.49 -1.97
N ASP A 304 -28.97 20.26 -1.09
CA ASP A 304 -29.71 21.32 -0.42
C ASP A 304 -28.82 22.07 0.58
N PHE A 305 -27.99 21.34 1.32
CA PHE A 305 -27.00 21.92 2.23
C PHE A 305 -25.98 22.78 1.47
N VAL A 306 -25.43 22.27 0.37
CA VAL A 306 -24.47 23.00 -0.46
C VAL A 306 -25.10 24.28 -1.05
N HIS A 307 -26.33 24.18 -1.55
CA HIS A 307 -27.08 25.34 -2.06
C HIS A 307 -27.35 26.36 -0.97
N TYR A 308 -27.79 25.91 0.21
CA TYR A 308 -28.01 26.77 1.36
C TYR A 308 -26.73 27.53 1.71
N LEU A 309 -25.60 26.85 1.90
CA LEU A 309 -24.36 27.51 2.30
C LEU A 309 -23.90 28.55 1.28
N LYS A 310 -23.98 28.21 -0.02
CA LYS A 310 -23.65 29.13 -1.12
C LYS A 310 -24.53 30.38 -1.08
N LYS A 311 -25.84 30.20 -0.92
CA LYS A 311 -26.81 31.29 -0.87
C LYS A 311 -26.64 32.14 0.39
N ALA A 312 -26.52 31.51 1.56
CA ALA A 312 -26.33 32.20 2.83
C ALA A 312 -25.07 33.07 2.81
N CYS A 313 -23.96 32.60 2.23
CA CYS A 313 -22.77 33.43 2.06
C CYS A 313 -23.03 34.63 1.14
N ALA A 314 -23.77 34.44 0.04
CA ALA A 314 -24.07 35.53 -0.89
C ALA A 314 -25.02 36.59 -0.28
N ASP A 315 -25.93 36.17 0.61
CA ASP A 315 -26.93 37.04 1.24
C ASP A 315 -26.36 37.81 2.46
N VAL A 316 -25.28 37.34 3.08
CA VAL A 316 -24.63 38.01 4.20
C VAL A 316 -23.76 39.18 3.71
N SER A 317 -23.99 40.37 4.26
CA SER A 317 -23.15 41.55 3.96
C SER A 317 -21.69 41.34 4.39
N ALA A 318 -20.73 41.91 3.64
CA ALA A 318 -19.30 41.67 3.78
C ALA A 318 -18.74 41.76 5.23
N ASP A 319 -19.26 42.69 6.05
CA ASP A 319 -18.77 42.93 7.42
C ASP A 319 -19.60 42.25 8.52
N LYS A 320 -20.49 41.32 8.16
CA LYS A 320 -21.32 40.59 9.12
C LYS A 320 -21.06 39.09 9.07
N ALA A 321 -21.36 38.45 10.19
CA ALA A 321 -21.41 37.01 10.33
C ALA A 321 -22.81 36.60 10.78
N LEU A 322 -23.29 35.49 10.24
CA LEU A 322 -24.52 34.81 10.62
C LEU A 322 -24.17 33.67 11.56
N TYR A 323 -24.68 33.72 12.79
CA TYR A 323 -24.51 32.67 13.78
C TYR A 323 -25.80 31.86 13.94
N PRO A 324 -25.72 30.52 13.96
CA PRO A 324 -26.82 29.69 14.40
C PRO A 324 -27.03 29.86 15.91
N TYR A 325 -28.29 29.89 16.35
CA TYR A 325 -28.63 29.98 17.79
C TYR A 325 -29.59 28.88 18.28
N VAL A 326 -30.36 28.25 17.38
CA VAL A 326 -31.36 27.22 17.72
C VAL A 326 -31.31 26.07 16.72
N PHE A 327 -31.41 24.83 17.21
CA PHE A 327 -31.20 23.61 16.42
C PHE A 327 -32.44 22.70 16.42
N PRO A 328 -32.87 22.18 15.26
CA PRO A 328 -34.08 21.36 15.17
C PRO A 328 -33.80 19.89 15.58
N ILE A 329 -33.82 19.59 16.89
CA ILE A 329 -33.59 18.21 17.39
C ILE A 329 -34.80 17.29 17.16
N ARG A 330 -36.02 17.76 17.44
CA ARG A 330 -37.24 16.92 17.45
C ARG A 330 -38.00 16.88 16.12
N ASN A 331 -37.99 17.99 15.37
CA ASN A 331 -38.73 18.09 14.10
C ASN A 331 -37.89 18.78 13.03
N LYS A 332 -37.29 17.97 12.15
CA LYS A 332 -36.50 18.41 11.00
C LYS A 332 -37.30 18.50 9.69
N THR A 333 -38.62 18.30 9.71
CA THR A 333 -39.42 18.22 8.46
C THR A 333 -39.78 19.58 7.86
N ARG A 334 -39.67 20.67 8.63
CA ARG A 334 -40.02 22.02 8.20
C ARG A 334 -38.80 22.92 8.15
N ILE A 335 -38.45 23.39 6.96
CA ILE A 335 -37.32 24.29 6.72
C ILE A 335 -37.69 25.72 7.17
N PRO A 336 -36.94 26.35 8.10
CA PRO A 336 -37.17 27.72 8.55
C PRO A 336 -36.92 28.77 7.45
N LYS A 337 -37.52 29.95 7.60
CA LYS A 337 -37.28 31.10 6.70
C LYS A 337 -36.34 32.16 7.28
N GLU A 338 -36.35 32.33 8.59
CA GLU A 338 -35.47 33.28 9.27
C GLU A 338 -34.02 32.78 9.21
N ALA A 339 -33.08 33.68 8.88
CA ALA A 339 -31.73 33.29 8.49
C ALA A 339 -30.95 32.60 9.63
N SER A 340 -31.03 33.10 10.87
CA SER A 340 -30.29 32.54 12.01
C SER A 340 -30.84 31.18 12.46
N VAL A 341 -32.15 30.98 12.35
CA VAL A 341 -32.83 29.70 12.60
C VAL A 341 -32.56 28.72 11.47
N LEU A 342 -32.51 29.18 10.22
CA LEU A 342 -32.14 28.35 9.07
C LEU A 342 -30.65 27.93 9.13
N ALA A 343 -29.77 28.79 9.64
CA ALA A 343 -28.38 28.41 9.91
C ALA A 343 -28.29 27.24 10.90
N GLY A 344 -29.08 27.28 11.98
CA GLY A 344 -29.14 26.18 12.93
C GLY A 344 -29.79 24.90 12.38
N TYR A 345 -30.53 24.96 11.27
CA TYR A 345 -31.03 23.76 10.58
C TYR A 345 -29.90 22.98 9.90
N TYR A 346 -28.88 23.68 9.41
CA TYR A 346 -27.73 23.10 8.71
C TYR A 346 -26.45 23.14 9.56
N CYS A 347 -26.52 23.42 10.86
CA CYS A 347 -25.34 23.52 11.73
C CYS A 347 -25.48 22.63 12.97
N ILE A 348 -24.34 22.19 13.53
CA ILE A 348 -24.27 21.37 14.74
C ILE A 348 -23.73 22.12 15.98
N ASP A 349 -23.33 23.38 15.84
CA ASP A 349 -22.84 24.21 16.95
C ASP A 349 -23.18 25.69 16.80
N THR A 350 -22.82 26.50 17.80
CA THR A 350 -23.10 27.95 17.86
C THR A 350 -21.90 28.84 17.51
N PHE A 351 -20.73 28.26 17.23
CA PHE A 351 -19.46 28.99 17.13
C PHE A 351 -18.81 28.90 15.75
N THR A 352 -19.49 28.28 14.78
CA THR A 352 -19.09 28.25 13.37
C THR A 352 -19.92 29.28 12.57
N PRO A 353 -19.41 30.50 12.31
CA PRO A 353 -20.17 31.54 11.62
C PRO A 353 -20.24 31.39 10.10
N ILE A 354 -21.33 31.87 9.49
CA ILE A 354 -21.38 32.07 8.03
C ILE A 354 -21.08 33.53 7.71
N ASN A 355 -20.07 33.80 6.87
CA ASN A 355 -19.85 35.12 6.25
C ASN A 355 -19.67 34.99 4.74
N ALA A 356 -19.60 36.12 4.03
CA ALA A 356 -19.53 36.14 2.57
C ALA A 356 -18.36 35.33 1.97
N ASN A 357 -17.29 35.15 2.73
CA ASN A 357 -16.06 34.51 2.27
C ASN A 357 -15.95 33.02 2.61
N VAL A 358 -16.89 32.47 3.40
CA VAL A 358 -16.88 31.04 3.78
C VAL A 358 -16.94 30.14 2.55
N TYR A 359 -17.98 30.28 1.71
CA TYR A 359 -18.16 29.42 0.54
C TYR A 359 -16.96 29.45 -0.42
N PRO A 360 -16.46 30.61 -0.89
CA PRO A 360 -15.31 30.63 -1.80
C PRO A 360 -14.02 30.06 -1.18
N ALA A 361 -13.78 30.27 0.12
CA ALA A 361 -12.62 29.70 0.80
C ALA A 361 -12.74 28.17 0.97
N ALA A 362 -13.87 27.68 1.48
CA ALA A 362 -14.13 26.25 1.68
C ALA A 362 -14.17 25.49 0.36
N ARG A 363 -14.80 26.06 -0.68
CA ARG A 363 -14.83 25.45 -2.02
C ARG A 363 -13.44 25.35 -2.62
N ARG A 364 -12.55 26.32 -2.37
CA ARG A 364 -11.14 26.22 -2.78
C ARG A 364 -10.38 25.15 -1.98
N GLY A 365 -10.73 24.92 -0.72
CA GLY A 365 -10.26 23.77 0.06
C GLY A 365 -10.57 22.43 -0.63
N VAL A 366 -11.80 22.26 -1.13
CA VAL A 366 -12.23 21.08 -1.89
C VAL A 366 -11.37 20.87 -3.15
N ASP A 367 -11.08 21.95 -3.89
CA ASP A 367 -10.17 21.90 -5.06
C ASP A 367 -8.76 21.43 -4.67
N CYS A 368 -8.25 21.86 -3.51
CA CYS A 368 -6.95 21.43 -3.00
C CYS A 368 -6.94 19.95 -2.65
N ALA A 369 -7.97 19.46 -1.95
CA ALA A 369 -8.10 18.06 -1.56
C ALA A 369 -8.15 17.15 -2.80
N LEU A 370 -8.97 17.50 -3.79
CA LEU A 370 -9.08 16.77 -5.06
C LEU A 370 -7.78 16.84 -5.88
N THR A 371 -7.08 17.98 -5.86
CA THR A 371 -5.76 18.11 -6.51
C THR A 371 -4.74 17.18 -5.85
N ALA A 372 -4.69 17.11 -4.51
CA ALA A 372 -3.78 16.23 -3.78
C ALA A 372 -4.11 14.74 -4.03
N ALA A 373 -5.39 14.36 -3.95
CA ALA A 373 -5.84 13.01 -4.30
C ALA A 373 -5.49 12.64 -5.75
N ARG A 374 -5.66 13.57 -6.70
CA ARG A 374 -5.24 13.38 -8.09
C ARG A 374 -3.74 13.17 -8.22
N LYS A 375 -2.91 13.85 -7.42
CA LYS A 375 -1.45 13.66 -7.44
C LYS A 375 -1.04 12.28 -6.97
N VAL A 376 -1.76 11.72 -6.01
CA VAL A 376 -1.57 10.31 -5.61
C VAL A 376 -1.96 9.37 -6.75
N LEU A 377 -3.10 9.60 -7.41
CA LEU A 377 -3.51 8.83 -8.59
C LEU A 377 -2.57 8.97 -9.79
N ASP A 378 -1.90 10.11 -9.93
CA ASP A 378 -0.87 10.36 -10.96
C ASP A 378 0.48 9.69 -10.59
N GLY A 379 0.58 9.00 -9.45
CA GLY A 379 1.70 8.15 -9.08
C GLY A 379 2.63 8.70 -7.99
N LEU A 380 2.32 9.85 -7.36
CA LEU A 380 3.03 10.29 -6.17
C LEU A 380 2.62 9.47 -4.94
N ARG A 381 3.56 9.23 -4.04
CA ARG A 381 3.31 8.44 -2.83
C ARG A 381 2.64 9.23 -1.73
N ILE A 382 2.99 10.51 -1.59
CA ILE A 382 2.46 11.39 -0.56
C ILE A 382 2.07 12.73 -1.19
N ALA A 383 0.85 13.19 -0.93
CA ALA A 383 0.41 14.54 -1.22
C ALA A 383 -0.22 15.16 0.04
N TYR A 384 0.04 16.44 0.25
CA TYR A 384 -0.47 17.21 1.37
C TYR A 384 -1.31 18.38 0.86
N ALA A 385 -2.57 18.42 1.25
CA ALA A 385 -3.44 19.56 1.06
C ALA A 385 -3.46 20.41 2.33
N LEU A 386 -2.72 21.52 2.30
CA LEU A 386 -2.68 22.53 3.35
C LEU A 386 -3.90 23.46 3.18
N ILE A 387 -5.00 23.07 3.82
CA ILE A 387 -6.34 23.67 3.66
C ILE A 387 -6.75 24.43 4.91
N ARG A 388 -7.48 25.53 4.68
CA ARG A 388 -8.28 26.28 5.66
C ARG A 388 -9.48 26.88 4.93
N PRO A 389 -10.71 26.86 5.49
CA PRO A 389 -11.12 26.22 6.76
C PRO A 389 -11.00 24.68 6.74
N PRO A 390 -10.95 24.01 7.92
CA PRO A 390 -10.90 22.54 8.04
C PRO A 390 -12.20 21.87 7.54
N GLY A 391 -12.28 20.53 7.62
CA GLY A 391 -13.38 19.75 7.04
C GLY A 391 -13.99 18.62 7.88
N HIS A 392 -13.26 17.97 8.79
CA HIS A 392 -13.69 16.67 9.35
C HIS A 392 -15.00 16.68 10.17
N HIS A 393 -15.45 17.84 10.66
CA HIS A 393 -16.73 18.00 11.36
C HIS A 393 -17.93 18.28 10.44
N ALA A 394 -17.72 18.54 9.14
CA ALA A 394 -18.81 18.74 8.20
C ALA A 394 -19.44 17.38 7.84
N GLU A 395 -20.67 17.17 8.30
CA GLU A 395 -21.51 16.02 8.02
C GLU A 395 -22.11 16.10 6.62
N ARG A 396 -22.80 15.05 6.17
CA ARG A 396 -23.48 15.02 4.86
C ARG A 396 -24.45 16.18 4.67
N ARG A 397 -25.09 16.65 5.76
CA ARG A 397 -26.15 17.66 5.73
C ARG A 397 -25.87 18.89 6.59
N SER A 398 -24.74 18.95 7.28
CA SER A 398 -24.51 19.97 8.31
C SER A 398 -23.05 20.44 8.32
N PHE A 399 -22.84 21.71 8.66
CA PHE A 399 -21.53 22.28 8.97
C PHE A 399 -21.35 22.45 10.48
N GLY A 400 -20.11 22.58 10.95
CA GLY A 400 -19.78 22.78 12.36
C GLY A 400 -18.30 22.57 12.66
N GLY A 401 -17.84 22.87 13.85
CA GLY A 401 -16.46 22.72 14.29
C GLY A 401 -15.48 23.49 13.39
N PHE A 402 -15.85 24.70 12.96
CA PHE A 402 -15.14 25.49 11.94
C PHE A 402 -15.13 24.88 10.52
N CYS A 403 -15.75 23.72 10.32
CA CYS A 403 -15.76 22.97 9.06
C CYS A 403 -17.04 23.22 8.27
N TYR A 404 -16.91 23.45 6.96
CA TYR A 404 -18.07 23.68 6.08
C TYR A 404 -18.21 22.63 4.98
N PHE A 405 -17.10 22.08 4.49
CA PHE A 405 -17.09 20.94 3.58
C PHE A 405 -16.03 19.95 4.03
N ASN A 406 -16.40 18.67 4.04
CA ASN A 406 -15.50 17.60 4.46
C ASN A 406 -14.45 17.27 3.41
N ASN A 407 -13.26 17.87 3.54
CA ASN A 407 -12.16 17.75 2.58
C ASN A 407 -11.60 16.32 2.52
N ALA A 408 -11.44 15.66 3.67
CA ALA A 408 -10.97 14.28 3.76
C ALA A 408 -11.96 13.29 3.14
N ALA A 409 -13.26 13.41 3.44
CA ALA A 409 -14.29 12.60 2.83
C ALA A 409 -14.39 12.81 1.31
N ILE A 410 -14.25 14.03 0.81
CA ILE A 410 -14.22 14.30 -0.63
C ILE A 410 -12.99 13.68 -1.30
N ALA A 411 -11.82 13.74 -0.67
CA ALA A 411 -10.63 13.05 -1.16
C ALA A 411 -10.84 11.53 -1.20
N ALA A 412 -11.39 10.94 -0.13
CA ALA A 412 -11.69 9.51 -0.06
C ALA A 412 -12.72 9.08 -1.12
N GLN A 413 -13.83 9.81 -1.26
CA GLN A 413 -14.86 9.52 -2.26
C GLN A 413 -14.33 9.59 -3.70
N TYR A 414 -13.39 10.50 -3.96
CA TYR A 414 -12.73 10.60 -5.26
C TYR A 414 -11.79 9.42 -5.57
N LEU A 415 -11.25 8.77 -4.53
CA LEU A 415 -10.34 7.63 -4.63
C LEU A 415 -11.08 6.28 -4.67
N CYS A 416 -12.28 6.17 -4.11
CA CYS A 416 -13.09 4.94 -4.05
C CYS A 416 -13.24 4.20 -5.39
N PRO A 417 -13.43 4.87 -6.55
CA PRO A 417 -13.51 4.17 -7.85
C PRO A 417 -12.24 3.39 -8.23
N TYR A 418 -11.13 3.63 -7.52
CA TYR A 418 -9.82 3.03 -7.78
C TYR A 418 -9.39 2.02 -6.72
N GLY A 419 -10.17 1.82 -5.66
CA GLY A 419 -9.89 0.87 -4.59
C GLY A 419 -10.45 1.31 -3.24
N LYS A 420 -10.37 0.42 -2.25
CA LYS A 420 -10.76 0.70 -0.86
C LYS A 420 -9.91 1.80 -0.27
N VAL A 421 -10.52 2.66 0.53
CA VAL A 421 -9.85 3.81 1.16
C VAL A 421 -9.96 3.72 2.67
N ALA A 422 -8.87 3.92 3.39
CA ALA A 422 -8.94 4.16 4.83
C ALA A 422 -8.79 5.67 5.10
N ILE A 423 -9.64 6.22 5.95
CA ILE A 423 -9.47 7.53 6.55
C ILE A 423 -8.94 7.32 7.97
N LEU A 424 -7.79 7.90 8.28
CA LEU A 424 -7.20 7.94 9.61
C LEU A 424 -7.20 9.38 10.11
N ASP A 425 -8.12 9.69 11.01
CA ASP A 425 -8.19 10.97 11.68
C ASP A 425 -7.32 10.97 12.94
N ILE A 426 -6.34 11.88 12.94
CA ILE A 426 -5.38 12.09 14.03
C ILE A 426 -5.49 13.50 14.62
N ASP A 427 -6.55 14.24 14.30
CA ASP A 427 -6.97 15.44 15.02
C ASP A 427 -7.33 15.12 16.48
N TYR A 428 -7.26 16.11 17.37
CA TYR A 428 -7.65 15.93 18.76
C TYR A 428 -9.15 15.61 18.90
N HIS A 429 -9.98 16.14 18.01
CA HIS A 429 -11.43 15.97 18.04
C HIS A 429 -11.89 14.82 17.14
N HIS A 430 -13.04 14.24 17.46
CA HIS A 430 -13.64 13.21 16.64
C HIS A 430 -14.11 13.79 15.29
N GLY A 431 -13.64 13.25 14.17
CA GLY A 431 -14.13 13.53 12.82
C GLY A 431 -15.54 12.98 12.55
N ASN A 432 -16.54 13.47 13.30
CA ASN A 432 -17.94 13.02 13.19
C ASN A 432 -18.53 13.16 11.79
N GLY A 433 -18.08 14.14 11.00
CA GLY A 433 -18.55 14.29 9.63
C GLY A 433 -18.08 13.15 8.74
N GLU A 434 -16.83 12.70 8.91
CA GLU A 434 -16.29 11.54 8.17
C GLU A 434 -17.05 10.27 8.55
N GLN A 435 -17.30 10.07 9.85
CA GLN A 435 -18.12 8.97 10.35
C GLN A 435 -19.53 8.99 9.74
N ASP A 436 -20.25 10.12 9.80
CA ASP A 436 -21.61 10.27 9.25
C ASP A 436 -21.67 9.91 7.76
N ILE A 437 -20.73 10.43 6.97
CA ILE A 437 -20.73 10.27 5.50
C ILE A 437 -20.56 8.81 5.08
N PHE A 438 -19.75 8.03 5.81
CA PHE A 438 -19.40 6.65 5.44
C PHE A 438 -20.00 5.58 6.37
N TYR A 439 -20.85 5.95 7.34
CA TYR A 439 -21.33 5.05 8.40
C TYR A 439 -21.96 3.75 7.88
N GLY A 440 -22.67 3.83 6.76
CA GLY A 440 -23.33 2.71 6.09
C GLY A 440 -22.49 1.99 5.02
N ARG A 441 -21.19 2.26 4.89
CA ARG A 441 -20.35 1.80 3.77
C ARG A 441 -19.17 0.95 4.21
N SER A 442 -18.80 -0.02 3.36
CA SER A 442 -17.67 -0.94 3.60
C SER A 442 -16.48 -0.75 2.66
N ASP A 443 -16.62 0.09 1.64
CA ASP A 443 -15.54 0.45 0.72
C ASP A 443 -14.62 1.55 1.28
N VAL A 444 -15.06 2.24 2.33
CA VAL A 444 -14.27 3.20 3.12
C VAL A 444 -14.24 2.76 4.58
N LEU A 445 -13.05 2.69 5.17
CA LEU A 445 -12.85 2.50 6.60
C LEU A 445 -12.59 3.86 7.26
N THR A 446 -13.38 4.24 8.26
CA THR A 446 -13.13 5.42 9.10
C THR A 446 -12.50 5.00 10.42
N VAL A 447 -11.35 5.60 10.76
CA VAL A 447 -10.64 5.39 12.03
C VAL A 447 -10.29 6.73 12.64
N SER A 448 -10.74 7.01 13.86
CA SER A 448 -10.46 8.28 14.53
C SER A 448 -9.89 8.08 15.94
N ILE A 449 -8.80 8.78 16.26
CA ILE A 449 -8.17 8.81 17.60
C ILE A 449 -8.37 10.21 18.19
N HIS A 450 -9.22 10.33 19.20
CA HIS A 450 -9.68 11.64 19.69
C HIS A 450 -9.86 11.68 21.21
N GLY A 451 -10.03 12.87 21.78
CA GLY A 451 -10.46 13.05 23.17
C GLY A 451 -11.86 12.46 23.38
N HIS A 452 -12.08 11.79 24.51
CA HIS A 452 -13.35 11.14 24.78
C HIS A 452 -14.52 12.15 24.71
N PRO A 453 -15.62 11.83 24.02
CA PRO A 453 -16.74 12.77 23.82
C PRO A 453 -17.39 13.29 25.11
N SER A 454 -17.19 12.62 26.25
CA SER A 454 -17.67 13.12 27.55
C SER A 454 -17.04 14.46 27.97
N PHE A 455 -15.90 14.86 27.41
CA PHE A 455 -15.24 16.13 27.73
C PHE A 455 -14.77 16.92 26.48
N ALA A 456 -14.67 16.28 25.31
CA ALA A 456 -14.24 16.92 24.08
C ALA A 456 -15.38 17.02 23.05
N TYR A 457 -15.37 18.09 22.26
CA TYR A 457 -16.25 18.24 21.09
C TYR A 457 -16.04 17.05 20.13
N PRO A 458 -17.11 16.48 19.53
CA PRO A 458 -18.48 16.99 19.37
C PRO A 458 -19.49 16.53 20.43
N TYR A 459 -19.05 15.91 21.52
CA TYR A 459 -19.87 15.47 22.67
C TYR A 459 -20.89 14.34 22.44
N PHE A 460 -21.50 14.26 21.26
CA PHE A 460 -22.64 13.39 20.97
C PHE A 460 -22.33 12.24 20.00
N SER A 461 -21.08 12.11 19.57
CA SER A 461 -20.56 11.03 18.74
C SER A 461 -19.08 10.82 18.99
N GLY A 462 -18.52 9.70 18.54
CA GLY A 462 -17.13 9.30 18.79
C GLY A 462 -17.01 8.25 19.90
N PHE A 463 -18.13 7.68 20.35
CA PHE A 463 -18.09 6.60 21.34
C PHE A 463 -17.59 5.30 20.69
N ALA A 464 -16.96 4.43 21.47
CA ALA A 464 -16.29 3.22 20.98
C ALA A 464 -17.28 2.13 20.46
N GLU A 465 -18.55 2.26 20.82
CA GLU A 465 -19.66 1.41 20.43
C GLU A 465 -20.18 1.71 19.03
N GLU A 466 -19.88 2.90 18.49
CA GLU A 466 -20.29 3.33 17.15
C GLU A 466 -19.42 2.65 16.09
N ARG A 467 -19.92 1.56 15.49
CA ARG A 467 -19.13 0.65 14.63
C ARG A 467 -19.55 0.64 13.16
N GLY A 468 -20.44 1.56 12.78
CA GLY A 468 -21.10 1.59 11.47
C GLY A 468 -22.52 1.07 11.57
N GLU A 469 -23.18 0.95 10.42
CA GLU A 469 -24.50 0.34 10.31
C GLU A 469 -24.66 -0.37 8.97
N GLY A 470 -25.60 -1.31 8.87
CA GLY A 470 -25.88 -2.03 7.62
C GLY A 470 -24.62 -2.65 7.00
N ASP A 471 -24.36 -2.33 5.74
CA ASP A 471 -23.16 -2.82 5.03
C ASP A 471 -21.85 -2.29 5.63
N GLY A 472 -21.90 -1.12 6.28
CA GLY A 472 -20.79 -0.46 6.97
C GLY A 472 -20.51 -0.99 8.38
N GLU A 473 -21.29 -1.94 8.90
CA GLU A 473 -21.04 -2.53 10.21
C GLU A 473 -19.64 -3.16 10.27
N GLY A 474 -18.86 -2.69 11.26
CA GLY A 474 -17.47 -3.02 11.48
C GLY A 474 -16.46 -2.13 10.73
N PHE A 475 -16.90 -1.17 9.91
CA PHE A 475 -16.04 -0.26 9.12
C PHE A 475 -15.94 1.17 9.67
N ASN A 476 -16.43 1.39 10.90
CA ASN A 476 -16.08 2.55 11.71
C ASN A 476 -15.32 2.10 12.97
N LEU A 477 -14.21 2.75 13.29
CA LEU A 477 -13.45 2.51 14.51
C LEU A 477 -13.14 3.84 15.23
N ASN A 478 -13.81 4.04 16.36
CA ASN A 478 -13.52 5.13 17.29
C ASN A 478 -12.56 4.68 18.39
N LEU A 479 -11.53 5.47 18.63
CA LEU A 479 -10.55 5.29 19.70
C LEU A 479 -10.56 6.50 20.64
N PRO A 480 -11.63 6.70 21.44
CA PRO A 480 -11.73 7.80 22.37
C PRO A 480 -10.74 7.61 23.53
N LEU A 481 -9.92 8.64 23.81
CA LEU A 481 -8.87 8.59 24.83
C LEU A 481 -9.18 9.53 26.01
N PRO A 482 -8.61 9.27 27.21
CA PRO A 482 -8.77 10.15 28.36
C PRO A 482 -8.24 11.58 28.16
N GLU A 483 -8.60 12.48 29.05
CA GLU A 483 -8.25 13.90 28.98
C GLU A 483 -6.73 14.16 29.05
N ALA A 484 -5.99 13.30 29.77
CA ALA A 484 -4.53 13.42 29.91
C ALA A 484 -3.78 12.29 29.17
N VAL A 485 -3.30 12.60 27.96
CA VAL A 485 -2.57 11.66 27.09
C VAL A 485 -1.19 12.23 26.73
N ASP A 486 -0.17 11.41 26.92
CA ASP A 486 1.19 11.65 26.41
C ASP A 486 1.41 10.93 25.08
N GLY A 487 2.57 11.17 24.46
CA GLY A 487 2.90 10.54 23.19
C GLY A 487 2.99 9.00 23.25
N GLU A 488 3.29 8.38 24.40
CA GLU A 488 3.34 6.91 24.50
C GLU A 488 1.92 6.31 24.48
N LYS A 489 1.02 6.84 25.30
CA LYS A 489 -0.38 6.43 25.33
C LYS A 489 -1.05 6.66 23.97
N TYR A 490 -0.82 7.80 23.35
CA TYR A 490 -1.30 8.09 22.00
C TYR A 490 -0.82 7.03 20.99
N ARG A 491 0.47 6.67 21.03
CA ARG A 491 1.01 5.66 20.12
C ARG A 491 0.43 4.27 20.32
N LYS A 492 -0.03 3.91 21.53
CA LYS A 492 -0.75 2.63 21.75
C LYS A 492 -2.08 2.61 20.97
N ALA A 493 -2.81 3.72 20.96
CA ALA A 493 -4.00 3.88 20.13
C ALA A 493 -3.65 3.87 18.64
N LEU A 494 -2.58 4.57 18.23
CA LEU A 494 -2.12 4.57 16.83
C LEU A 494 -1.71 3.18 16.34
N VAL A 495 -1.09 2.34 17.18
CA VAL A 495 -0.80 0.93 16.85
C VAL A 495 -2.10 0.16 16.58
N HIS A 496 -3.15 0.38 17.38
CA HIS A 496 -4.45 -0.25 17.17
C HIS A 496 -5.09 0.23 15.85
N ALA A 497 -5.09 1.53 15.59
CA ALA A 497 -5.58 2.12 14.35
C ALA A 497 -4.85 1.55 13.12
N ILE A 498 -3.52 1.54 13.14
CA ILE A 498 -2.69 0.99 12.05
C ILE A 498 -3.01 -0.47 11.80
N ARG A 499 -3.13 -1.30 12.85
CA ARG A 499 -3.51 -2.72 12.69
C ARG A 499 -4.86 -2.88 11.99
N ARG A 500 -5.85 -2.09 12.39
CA ARG A 500 -7.19 -2.12 11.78
C ARG A 500 -7.15 -1.70 10.30
N ILE A 501 -6.31 -0.74 9.95
CA ILE A 501 -6.08 -0.30 8.57
C ILE A 501 -5.37 -1.39 7.77
N GLU A 502 -4.32 -2.00 8.32
CA GLU A 502 -3.61 -3.13 7.70
C GLU A 502 -4.55 -4.33 7.46
N GLU A 503 -5.45 -4.63 8.40
CA GLU A 503 -6.46 -5.70 8.25
C GLU A 503 -7.44 -5.41 7.11
N PHE A 504 -7.84 -4.15 6.96
CA PHE A 504 -8.73 -3.69 5.89
C PHE A 504 -8.11 -3.80 4.49
N VAL A 505 -6.78 -3.70 4.40
CA VAL A 505 -6.01 -3.67 3.13
C VAL A 505 -6.61 -2.65 2.16
N PRO A 506 -6.58 -1.35 2.53
CA PRO A 506 -6.93 -0.29 1.62
C PRO A 506 -5.88 -0.16 0.52
N GLN A 507 -6.28 0.46 -0.60
CA GLN A 507 -5.39 0.87 -1.67
C GLN A 507 -4.90 2.30 -1.47
N PHE A 508 -5.62 3.11 -0.70
CA PHE A 508 -5.27 4.50 -0.40
C PHE A 508 -5.51 4.83 1.06
N LEU A 509 -4.67 5.71 1.60
CA LEU A 509 -4.84 6.30 2.92
C LEU A 509 -5.16 7.79 2.77
N VAL A 510 -6.20 8.26 3.45
CA VAL A 510 -6.44 9.67 3.70
C VAL A 510 -6.16 9.92 5.17
N VAL A 511 -5.32 10.90 5.49
CA VAL A 511 -5.02 11.29 6.87
C VAL A 511 -5.64 12.66 7.12
N ALA A 512 -6.66 12.71 7.97
CA ALA A 512 -7.17 13.96 8.54
C ALA A 512 -6.18 14.39 9.64
N PHE A 513 -5.45 15.47 9.35
CA PHE A 513 -4.25 15.85 10.07
C PHE A 513 -4.46 17.11 10.91
N GLY A 514 -4.83 16.91 12.18
CA GLY A 514 -4.81 17.94 13.20
C GLY A 514 -3.46 18.07 13.91
N LEU A 515 -3.15 19.29 14.34
CA LEU A 515 -1.97 19.61 15.14
C LEU A 515 -2.32 19.96 16.61
N ASP A 516 -3.59 19.92 16.96
CA ASP A 516 -4.14 20.19 18.30
C ASP A 516 -3.95 19.07 19.35
N PRO A 517 -3.46 17.84 19.03
CA PRO A 517 -2.86 16.98 20.05
C PRO A 517 -1.62 17.58 20.75
N ALA A 518 -1.05 18.66 20.20
CA ALA A 518 0.19 19.25 20.66
C ALA A 518 0.07 19.84 22.07
N LYS A 519 1.18 19.75 22.83
CA LYS A 519 1.29 20.38 24.13
C LYS A 519 0.95 21.88 24.07
N ALA A 520 0.04 22.29 24.95
CA ALA A 520 -0.42 23.66 25.13
C ALA A 520 -1.22 24.24 23.96
N ASP A 521 -1.73 23.40 23.05
CA ASP A 521 -2.73 23.84 22.10
C ASP A 521 -4.01 24.30 22.84
N PRO A 522 -4.63 25.44 22.47
CA PRO A 522 -5.78 25.96 23.21
C PRO A 522 -7.06 25.12 23.07
N THR A 523 -7.15 24.21 22.09
CA THR A 523 -8.35 23.38 21.88
C THR A 523 -8.15 21.92 22.27
N GLY A 524 -6.97 21.55 22.77
CA GLY A 524 -6.63 20.18 23.13
C GLY A 524 -5.95 20.09 24.49
N THR A 525 -6.18 18.99 25.20
CA THR A 525 -5.64 18.77 26.57
C THR A 525 -4.40 17.87 26.60
N TRP A 526 -3.93 17.39 25.44
CA TRP A 526 -2.83 16.44 25.35
C TRP A 526 -1.45 17.11 25.30
N PHE A 527 -0.40 16.31 25.44
CA PHE A 527 0.97 16.79 25.63
C PHE A 527 1.94 16.32 24.55
N LEU A 528 1.49 16.13 23.29
CA LEU A 528 2.36 15.65 22.23
C LEU A 528 3.41 16.72 21.87
N THR A 529 4.64 16.26 21.67
CA THR A 529 5.77 17.09 21.23
C THR A 529 6.08 16.85 19.76
N ALA A 530 6.92 17.70 19.15
CA ALA A 530 7.43 17.46 17.78
C ALA A 530 8.08 16.06 17.62
N LYS A 531 8.71 15.53 18.67
CA LYS A 531 9.28 14.16 18.66
C LYS A 531 8.19 13.10 18.53
N ASP A 532 7.03 13.31 19.16
CA ASP A 532 5.89 12.42 19.07
C ASP A 532 5.25 12.49 17.68
N PHE A 533 5.04 13.69 17.13
CA PHE A 533 4.57 13.85 15.75
C PHE A 533 5.48 13.16 14.74
N ARG A 534 6.81 13.25 14.88
CA ARG A 534 7.75 12.51 14.02
C ARG A 534 7.57 11.00 14.14
N LYS A 535 7.43 10.46 15.35
CA LYS A 535 7.22 9.02 15.55
C LYS A 535 5.89 8.56 14.96
N ASN A 536 4.83 9.34 15.15
CA ASN A 536 3.49 9.05 14.61
C ASN A 536 3.53 9.04 13.08
N GLY A 537 4.10 10.08 12.46
CA GLY A 537 4.31 10.13 11.01
C GLY A 537 5.10 8.93 10.51
N LYS A 538 6.19 8.55 11.19
CA LYS A 538 6.99 7.37 10.84
C LYS A 538 6.20 6.07 10.85
N MET A 539 5.38 5.85 11.88
CA MET A 539 4.51 4.67 11.98
C MET A 539 3.48 4.62 10.85
N ILE A 540 2.85 5.76 10.53
CA ILE A 540 1.88 5.86 9.45
C ILE A 540 2.56 5.64 8.09
N GLY A 541 3.73 6.23 7.87
CA GLY A 541 4.50 6.09 6.63
C GLY A 541 4.95 4.65 6.38
N ALA A 542 5.28 3.92 7.45
CA ALA A 542 5.71 2.53 7.39
C ALA A 542 4.63 1.55 6.89
N MET A 543 3.35 1.95 6.84
CA MET A 543 2.32 1.15 6.17
C MET A 543 2.50 1.10 4.65
N GLY A 544 3.23 2.05 4.06
CA GLY A 544 3.51 2.02 2.63
C GLY A 544 2.27 2.18 1.74
N LEU A 545 1.25 2.88 2.22
CA LEU A 545 0.09 3.22 1.41
C LEU A 545 0.37 4.52 0.62
N PRO A 546 -0.19 4.68 -0.59
CA PRO A 546 -0.33 5.99 -1.21
C PRO A 546 -1.22 6.86 -0.33
N THR A 547 -0.68 7.99 0.16
CA THR A 547 -1.28 8.77 1.24
C THR A 547 -1.59 10.20 0.83
N VAL A 548 -2.84 10.62 1.04
CA VAL A 548 -3.26 12.01 0.98
C VAL A 548 -3.40 12.53 2.40
N VAL A 549 -2.63 13.55 2.77
CA VAL A 549 -2.75 14.24 4.06
C VAL A 549 -3.59 15.49 3.85
N ILE A 550 -4.62 15.69 4.68
CA ILE A 550 -5.55 16.82 4.63
C ILE A 550 -5.42 17.58 5.95
N GLN A 551 -5.09 18.88 5.89
CA GLN A 551 -4.98 19.69 7.11
C GLN A 551 -6.34 19.91 7.78
N GLU A 552 -6.42 19.60 9.07
CA GLU A 552 -7.58 19.86 9.95
C GLU A 552 -7.21 20.91 11.02
N GLY A 553 -7.32 20.60 12.31
CA GLY A 553 -7.13 21.48 13.46
C GLY A 553 -5.68 21.81 13.83
N GLY A 554 -5.51 22.37 15.03
CA GLY A 554 -4.25 22.90 15.58
C GLY A 554 -4.12 24.41 15.48
N TYR A 555 -3.98 25.06 16.64
CA TYR A 555 -4.21 26.50 16.79
C TYR A 555 -3.09 27.22 17.55
N ARG A 556 -2.12 26.48 18.12
CA ARG A 556 -0.91 27.08 18.69
C ARG A 556 0.13 27.43 17.61
N THR A 557 -0.05 28.60 17.02
CA THR A 557 0.71 29.13 15.87
C THR A 557 2.23 29.04 16.01
N SER A 558 2.77 29.27 17.21
CA SER A 558 4.22 29.21 17.47
C SER A 558 4.84 27.82 17.34
N THR A 559 4.04 26.74 17.34
CA THR A 559 4.52 25.36 17.20
C THR A 559 4.00 24.60 15.98
N LEU A 560 3.03 25.15 15.23
CA LEU A 560 2.42 24.45 14.10
C LEU A 560 3.46 24.00 13.06
N GLY A 561 4.31 24.91 12.59
CA GLY A 561 5.31 24.59 11.58
C GLY A 561 6.32 23.53 12.02
N GLN A 562 6.78 23.60 13.28
CA GLN A 562 7.71 22.61 13.84
C GLN A 562 7.07 21.22 13.93
N ASN A 563 5.83 21.14 14.42
CA ASN A 563 5.11 19.88 14.58
C ASN A 563 4.76 19.26 13.21
N ALA A 564 4.28 20.06 12.26
CA ALA A 564 4.00 19.64 10.88
C ALA A 564 5.26 19.10 10.20
N MET A 565 6.37 19.85 10.25
CA MET A 565 7.65 19.41 9.69
C MET A 565 8.12 18.09 10.31
N ALA A 566 7.99 17.94 11.63
CA ALA A 566 8.39 16.73 12.32
C ALA A 566 7.55 15.52 11.87
N PHE A 567 6.23 15.68 11.78
CA PHE A 567 5.32 14.67 11.24
C PHE A 567 5.72 14.23 9.82
N PHE A 568 5.87 15.17 8.88
CA PHE A 568 6.18 14.84 7.49
C PHE A 568 7.57 14.24 7.29
N ARG A 569 8.58 14.64 8.08
CA ARG A 569 9.88 13.96 8.11
C ARG A 569 9.74 12.51 8.55
N GLY A 570 8.92 12.26 9.58
CA GLY A 570 8.57 10.92 10.01
C GLY A 570 7.88 10.14 8.90
N LEU A 571 6.82 10.72 8.31
CA LEU A 571 6.02 10.10 7.25
C LEU A 571 6.87 9.70 6.04
N ALA A 572 7.73 10.61 5.56
CA ALA A 572 8.66 10.34 4.47
C ALA A 572 9.68 9.24 4.85
N GLU A 573 10.26 9.32 6.06
CA GLU A 573 11.19 8.28 6.57
C GLU A 573 10.52 6.91 6.65
N GLY A 574 9.30 6.83 7.17
CA GLY A 574 8.52 5.60 7.24
C GLY A 574 8.18 5.04 5.86
N ASN A 575 7.79 5.88 4.92
CA ASN A 575 7.47 5.44 3.56
C ASN A 575 8.71 4.94 2.81
N MET A 576 9.86 5.60 2.98
CA MET A 576 11.14 5.10 2.48
C MET A 576 11.51 3.78 3.12
N GLN A 577 11.39 3.67 4.45
CA GLN A 577 11.64 2.42 5.16
C GLN A 577 10.72 1.30 4.69
N TRP A 578 9.43 1.55 4.45
CA TRP A 578 8.55 0.55 3.85
C TRP A 578 9.00 0.19 2.43
N ALA A 579 9.38 1.20 1.64
CA ALA A 579 9.88 0.96 0.31
C ALA A 579 11.11 0.06 0.36
N ASP A 580 11.92 0.17 1.43
CA ASP A 580 13.20 -0.49 1.64
C ASP A 580 13.15 -1.83 2.38
N SER A 581 12.26 -1.95 3.35
CA SER A 581 12.01 -3.11 4.19
C SER A 581 10.96 -3.95 3.49
N HIS A 582 11.31 -5.17 3.10
CA HIS A 582 10.26 -6.11 2.76
C HIS A 582 9.34 -6.24 3.97
N HIS A 583 8.05 -5.99 3.78
CA HIS A 583 7.09 -6.79 4.50
C HIS A 583 7.31 -8.22 4.04
N VAL A 584 8.00 -8.99 4.89
CA VAL A 584 7.46 -10.30 5.20
C VAL A 584 6.02 -10.02 5.58
N ALA A 585 5.05 -10.44 4.77
CA ALA A 585 3.66 -10.39 5.20
C ALA A 585 3.65 -11.09 6.56
N ASN A 586 3.46 -10.33 7.64
CA ASN A 586 3.26 -10.95 8.94
C ASN A 586 1.91 -11.64 8.78
N ASP A 587 1.96 -12.95 8.55
CA ASP A 587 0.87 -13.92 8.44
C ASP A 587 0.07 -13.99 9.76
N ARG A 588 -0.41 -12.86 10.25
CA ARG A 588 -1.15 -12.74 11.50
C ARG A 588 -2.31 -11.81 11.28
N ILE A 589 -3.42 -12.40 10.82
CA ILE A 589 -4.73 -11.79 11.00
C ILE A 589 -4.97 -11.77 12.51
N HIS A 590 -4.89 -10.59 13.10
CA HIS A 590 -5.14 -10.36 14.53
C HIS A 590 -6.67 -10.32 14.77
N GLY A 591 -7.11 -10.44 16.03
CA GLY A 591 -8.54 -10.39 16.34
C GLY A 591 -9.38 -11.60 15.88
N VAL A 592 -8.78 -12.62 15.25
CA VAL A 592 -9.50 -13.85 14.89
C VAL A 592 -9.75 -14.70 16.12
N VAL A 593 -11.03 -14.91 16.42
CA VAL A 593 -11.54 -15.82 17.46
C VAL A 593 -11.88 -17.16 16.79
N LEU A 594 -11.41 -18.26 17.36
CA LEU A 594 -11.78 -19.60 16.90
C LEU A 594 -12.93 -20.11 17.77
N ARG A 595 -14.01 -20.55 17.14
CA ARG A 595 -15.21 -21.14 17.78
C ARG A 595 -15.46 -22.54 17.21
N ASN A 596 -16.00 -23.43 18.04
CA ASN A 596 -16.17 -24.85 17.69
C ASN A 596 -17.63 -25.29 17.75
N GLU A 597 -18.38 -24.69 18.67
CA GLU A 597 -19.82 -24.91 18.77
C GLU A 597 -20.49 -24.16 17.64
N LEU A 598 -21.27 -24.86 16.82
CA LEU A 598 -22.04 -24.25 15.73
C LEU A 598 -23.30 -23.56 16.27
N GLN A 599 -23.77 -22.54 15.55
CA GLN A 599 -25.01 -21.82 15.80
C GLN A 599 -25.94 -21.96 14.59
N PRO A 600 -27.27 -21.84 14.74
CA PRO A 600 -28.22 -21.99 13.63
C PRO A 600 -27.90 -21.09 12.42
N GLN A 601 -27.43 -19.86 12.65
CA GLN A 601 -27.01 -18.93 11.59
C GLN A 601 -25.77 -19.38 10.79
N ASP A 602 -25.00 -20.35 11.29
CA ASP A 602 -23.77 -20.77 10.62
C ASP A 602 -24.03 -21.54 9.32
N VAL A 603 -25.21 -22.14 9.14
CA VAL A 603 -25.61 -22.80 7.90
C VAL A 603 -25.49 -21.82 6.72
N GLU A 604 -26.08 -20.64 6.88
CA GLU A 604 -26.08 -19.59 5.86
C GLU A 604 -24.72 -18.88 5.76
N ARG A 605 -23.99 -18.73 6.87
CA ARG A 605 -22.65 -18.13 6.87
C ARG A 605 -21.63 -18.99 6.14
N VAL A 606 -21.68 -20.32 6.31
CA VAL A 606 -20.83 -21.27 5.59
C VAL A 606 -21.21 -21.31 4.12
N ARG A 607 -22.51 -21.37 3.78
CA ARG A 607 -23.00 -21.29 2.40
C ARG A 607 -22.41 -20.10 1.65
N ARG A 608 -22.57 -18.88 2.20
CA ARG A 608 -22.03 -17.64 1.61
C ARG A 608 -20.51 -17.64 1.52
N LEU A 609 -19.83 -18.15 2.55
CA LEU A 609 -18.37 -18.20 2.60
C LEU A 609 -17.80 -19.10 1.49
N VAL A 610 -18.38 -20.27 1.30
CA VAL A 610 -17.95 -21.25 0.29
C VAL A 610 -18.22 -20.70 -1.11
N GLU A 611 -19.42 -20.14 -1.32
CA GLU A 611 -19.81 -19.51 -2.59
C GLU A 611 -18.87 -18.37 -3.00
N ILE A 612 -18.56 -17.44 -2.09
CA ILE A 612 -17.69 -16.28 -2.40
C ILE A 612 -16.24 -16.67 -2.68
N THR A 613 -15.79 -17.88 -2.30
CA THR A 613 -14.44 -18.32 -2.65
C THR A 613 -14.26 -18.57 -4.15
N GLY A 614 -15.35 -18.84 -4.88
CA GLY A 614 -15.32 -19.13 -6.32
C GLY A 614 -14.72 -20.49 -6.69
N PHE A 615 -14.42 -21.36 -5.72
CA PHE A 615 -13.82 -22.68 -5.94
C PHE A 615 -14.81 -23.85 -5.91
N PHE A 616 -16.04 -23.64 -5.44
CA PHE A 616 -17.02 -24.69 -5.23
C PHE A 616 -18.14 -24.58 -6.26
N SER A 617 -18.58 -25.72 -6.78
CA SER A 617 -19.79 -25.83 -7.59
C SER A 617 -21.05 -25.59 -6.74
N PRO A 618 -22.20 -25.24 -7.35
CA PRO A 618 -23.44 -25.08 -6.61
C PRO A 618 -23.81 -26.29 -5.74
N ALA A 619 -23.59 -27.50 -6.24
CA ALA A 619 -23.83 -28.73 -5.47
C ALA A 619 -22.90 -28.87 -4.25
N GLU A 620 -21.62 -28.49 -4.36
CA GLU A 620 -20.70 -28.54 -3.23
C GLU A 620 -21.00 -27.46 -2.18
N VAL A 621 -21.50 -26.30 -2.61
CA VAL A 621 -22.00 -25.25 -1.71
C VAL A 621 -23.19 -25.75 -0.88
N ASP A 622 -24.11 -26.50 -1.50
CA ASP A 622 -25.22 -27.12 -0.81
C ASP A 622 -24.74 -28.15 0.22
N VAL A 623 -23.84 -29.05 -0.18
CA VAL A 623 -23.26 -30.05 0.73
C VAL A 623 -22.54 -29.39 1.90
N ALA A 624 -21.84 -28.25 1.71
CA ALA A 624 -21.23 -27.49 2.80
C ALA A 624 -22.23 -26.99 3.85
N ALA A 625 -23.41 -26.55 3.42
CA ALA A 625 -24.48 -26.17 4.32
C ALA A 625 -25.15 -27.40 4.99
N GLU A 626 -25.28 -28.52 4.27
CA GLU A 626 -25.85 -29.77 4.79
C GLU A 626 -25.01 -30.35 5.93
N LEU A 627 -23.68 -30.37 5.81
CA LEU A 627 -22.79 -30.86 6.88
C LEU A 627 -22.94 -30.07 8.19
N VAL A 628 -23.12 -28.75 8.10
CA VAL A 628 -23.39 -27.88 9.25
C VAL A 628 -24.74 -28.23 9.87
N THR A 629 -25.76 -28.42 9.03
CA THR A 629 -27.12 -28.79 9.45
C THR A 629 -27.12 -30.14 10.16
N GLU A 630 -26.41 -31.12 9.61
CA GLU A 630 -26.30 -32.46 10.18
C GLU A 630 -25.59 -32.43 11.54
N ARG A 631 -24.51 -31.66 11.68
CA ARG A 631 -23.84 -31.48 12.97
C ARG A 631 -24.73 -30.79 14.00
N LEU A 632 -25.51 -29.78 13.61
CA LEU A 632 -26.48 -29.14 14.50
C LEU A 632 -27.59 -30.09 14.95
N ALA A 633 -28.04 -31.00 14.07
CA ALA A 633 -29.12 -31.93 14.37
C ALA A 633 -28.67 -33.15 15.21
N LYS A 634 -27.51 -33.74 14.89
CA LYS A 634 -27.02 -35.00 15.49
C LYS A 634 -25.90 -34.81 16.53
N GLY A 635 -25.34 -33.61 16.66
CA GLY A 635 -24.19 -33.37 17.53
C GLY A 635 -23.00 -34.27 17.18
N ALA A 636 -22.35 -34.84 18.19
CA ALA A 636 -21.17 -35.71 18.03
C ALA A 636 -21.42 -36.93 17.12
N GLU A 637 -22.64 -37.45 17.06
CA GLU A 637 -23.00 -38.63 16.27
C GLU A 637 -22.94 -38.39 14.75
N SER A 638 -22.89 -37.12 14.31
CA SER A 638 -22.69 -36.77 12.90
C SER A 638 -21.33 -37.21 12.36
N GLY A 639 -20.32 -37.37 13.23
CA GLY A 639 -18.94 -37.66 12.81
C GLY A 639 -18.17 -36.45 12.23
N TYR A 640 -18.82 -35.29 12.08
CA TYR A 640 -18.20 -34.06 11.57
C TYR A 640 -17.87 -33.09 12.72
N GLU A 641 -16.65 -32.58 12.74
CA GLU A 641 -16.17 -31.54 13.65
C GLU A 641 -15.84 -30.27 12.88
N PHE A 642 -16.07 -29.12 13.53
CA PHE A 642 -15.90 -27.81 12.90
C PHE A 642 -14.99 -26.89 13.73
N ILE A 643 -14.22 -26.07 13.00
CA ILE A 643 -13.51 -24.92 13.55
C ILE A 643 -13.92 -23.70 12.73
N MET A 644 -14.62 -22.77 13.36
CA MET A 644 -15.06 -21.51 12.79
C MET A 644 -14.06 -20.41 13.17
N ALA A 645 -13.53 -19.70 12.19
CA ALA A 645 -12.70 -18.52 12.42
C ALA A 645 -13.53 -17.26 12.22
N GLU A 646 -13.77 -16.51 13.29
CA GLU A 646 -14.53 -15.26 13.28
C GLU A 646 -13.61 -14.05 13.43
N HIS A 647 -13.84 -13.03 12.63
CA HIS A 647 -13.09 -11.78 12.63
C HIS A 647 -14.09 -10.62 12.68
N TYR A 648 -14.12 -9.90 13.81
CA TYR A 648 -15.08 -8.81 14.10
C TYR A 648 -16.54 -9.16 13.74
N GLY A 649 -17.04 -10.32 14.19
CA GLY A 649 -18.42 -10.77 13.97
C GLY A 649 -18.70 -11.43 12.60
N ARG A 650 -17.75 -11.37 11.65
CA ARG A 650 -17.87 -12.03 10.33
C ARG A 650 -17.15 -13.38 10.33
N LEU A 651 -17.69 -14.36 9.60
CA LEU A 651 -17.03 -15.65 9.40
C LEU A 651 -15.90 -15.47 8.37
N ALA A 652 -14.65 -15.56 8.83
CA ALA A 652 -13.44 -15.36 8.04
C ALA A 652 -12.93 -16.65 7.38
N GLY A 653 -13.23 -17.80 7.97
CA GLY A 653 -12.91 -19.11 7.42
C GLY A 653 -13.49 -20.23 8.29
N TYR A 654 -13.49 -21.46 7.79
CA TYR A 654 -13.78 -22.64 8.58
C TYR A 654 -12.95 -23.85 8.14
N ALA A 655 -12.85 -24.84 9.01
CA ALA A 655 -12.40 -26.19 8.69
C ALA A 655 -13.43 -27.21 9.18
N CYS A 656 -13.67 -28.24 8.38
CA CYS A 656 -14.50 -29.39 8.68
C CYS A 656 -13.65 -30.67 8.55
N PHE A 657 -13.65 -31.51 9.57
CA PHE A 657 -12.87 -32.75 9.64
C PHE A 657 -13.62 -33.82 10.45
N GLY A 658 -13.26 -35.09 10.31
CA GLY A 658 -13.92 -36.16 11.05
C GLY A 658 -13.14 -37.48 11.03
N SER A 659 -13.48 -38.39 11.95
CA SER A 659 -12.86 -39.72 12.00
C SER A 659 -13.37 -40.59 10.85
N ILE A 660 -12.50 -41.38 10.22
CA ILE A 660 -12.90 -42.32 9.19
C ILE A 660 -13.42 -43.60 9.87
N PRO A 661 -14.71 -43.95 9.71
CA PRO A 661 -15.27 -45.16 10.32
C PRO A 661 -14.50 -46.42 9.91
N ALA A 662 -14.48 -47.42 10.79
CA ALA A 662 -13.74 -48.67 10.60
C ALA A 662 -12.22 -48.51 10.38
N THR A 663 -11.62 -47.40 10.81
CA THR A 663 -10.17 -47.22 10.86
C THR A 663 -9.67 -47.08 12.29
N ALA A 664 -8.41 -47.45 12.53
CA ALA A 664 -7.84 -47.42 13.88
C ALA A 664 -7.57 -45.98 14.40
N ALA A 665 -7.15 -45.06 13.52
CA ALA A 665 -6.74 -43.72 13.89
C ALA A 665 -6.66 -42.75 12.68
N SER A 666 -7.48 -42.95 11.66
CA SER A 666 -7.47 -42.12 10.45
C SER A 666 -8.58 -41.07 10.47
N TYR A 667 -8.28 -39.89 9.96
CA TYR A 667 -9.21 -38.76 9.89
C TYR A 667 -9.20 -38.16 8.49
N ASP A 668 -10.36 -37.68 8.04
CA ASP A 668 -10.51 -36.87 6.84
C ASP A 668 -10.55 -35.39 7.22
N LEU A 669 -9.78 -34.58 6.51
CA LEU A 669 -10.00 -33.14 6.39
C LEU A 669 -10.94 -32.93 5.19
N TYR A 670 -12.25 -32.92 5.45
CA TYR A 670 -13.26 -32.76 4.41
C TYR A 670 -13.09 -31.44 3.67
N TRP A 671 -13.17 -30.31 4.38
CA TRP A 671 -13.06 -28.98 3.78
C TRP A 671 -12.32 -27.99 4.65
N ILE A 672 -11.60 -27.09 3.98
CA ILE A 672 -11.05 -25.87 4.55
C ILE A 672 -11.33 -24.74 3.58
N ALA A 673 -12.08 -23.73 4.03
CA ALA A 673 -12.39 -22.56 3.22
C ALA A 673 -12.05 -21.30 3.98
N VAL A 674 -11.45 -20.35 3.28
CA VAL A 674 -11.07 -19.04 3.81
C VAL A 674 -11.63 -17.98 2.88
N HIS A 675 -12.29 -16.98 3.46
CA HIS A 675 -12.88 -15.89 2.70
C HIS A 675 -11.78 -15.19 1.87
N PRO A 676 -12.00 -14.77 0.62
CA PRO A 676 -10.98 -14.18 -0.25
C PRO A 676 -10.15 -13.07 0.41
N ASN A 677 -10.80 -12.19 1.17
CA ASN A 677 -10.13 -11.13 1.95
C ASN A 677 -9.09 -11.61 2.98
N TYR A 678 -9.08 -12.88 3.38
CA TYR A 678 -8.15 -13.46 4.37
C TYR A 678 -7.20 -14.52 3.78
N GLN A 679 -7.34 -14.85 2.49
CA GLN A 679 -6.47 -15.82 1.81
C GLN A 679 -5.03 -15.28 1.68
N GLY A 680 -4.04 -16.16 1.77
CA GLY A 680 -2.62 -15.79 1.71
C GLY A 680 -2.09 -15.03 2.93
N ARG A 681 -2.86 -14.94 4.03
CA ARG A 681 -2.48 -14.23 5.27
C ARG A 681 -2.34 -15.15 6.49
N GLY A 682 -2.09 -16.44 6.26
CA GLY A 682 -1.89 -17.44 7.31
C GLY A 682 -3.16 -18.02 7.98
N LEU A 683 -4.38 -17.51 7.73
CA LEU A 683 -5.60 -18.03 8.38
C LEU A 683 -5.88 -19.50 8.04
N GLY A 684 -5.73 -19.89 6.78
CA GLY A 684 -5.88 -21.31 6.37
C GLY A 684 -4.89 -22.21 7.12
N ARG A 685 -3.63 -21.77 7.26
CA ARG A 685 -2.61 -22.52 8.03
C ARG A 685 -2.95 -22.58 9.53
N ARG A 686 -3.58 -21.54 10.10
CA ARG A 686 -4.03 -21.53 11.49
C ARG A 686 -5.20 -22.48 11.72
N LEU A 687 -6.20 -22.48 10.83
CA LEU A 687 -7.32 -23.43 10.84
C LEU A 687 -6.83 -24.88 10.71
N LEU A 688 -5.93 -25.13 9.76
CA LEU A 688 -5.34 -26.46 9.54
C LEU A 688 -4.57 -26.96 10.78
N LYS A 689 -3.72 -26.12 11.38
CA LYS A 689 -2.98 -26.48 12.60
C LYS A 689 -3.88 -26.77 13.79
N GLU A 690 -4.98 -26.04 13.93
CA GLU A 690 -5.94 -26.28 15.00
C GLU A 690 -6.70 -27.60 14.78
N ALA A 691 -7.07 -27.92 13.52
CA ALA A 691 -7.64 -29.22 13.17
C ALA A 691 -6.66 -30.36 13.48
N GLU A 692 -5.41 -30.24 13.03
CA GLU A 692 -4.34 -31.21 13.31
C GLU A 692 -4.18 -31.46 14.81
N LYS A 693 -4.08 -30.39 15.61
CA LYS A 693 -3.95 -30.47 17.06
C LYS A 693 -5.10 -31.26 17.69
N ARG A 694 -6.33 -31.06 17.22
CA ARG A 694 -7.50 -31.77 17.74
C ARG A 694 -7.54 -33.22 17.34
N ILE A 695 -7.21 -33.51 16.08
CA ILE A 695 -7.12 -34.87 15.59
C ILE A 695 -6.08 -35.65 16.40
N SER A 696 -4.87 -35.11 16.61
CA SER A 696 -3.86 -35.75 17.47
C SER A 696 -4.35 -35.92 18.91
N SER A 697 -5.04 -34.91 19.46
CA SER A 697 -5.60 -34.98 20.83
C SER A 697 -6.70 -36.03 20.98
N ALA A 698 -7.41 -36.35 19.89
CA ALA A 698 -8.41 -37.41 19.81
C ALA A 698 -7.81 -38.78 19.43
N GLY A 699 -6.46 -38.91 19.44
CA GLY A 699 -5.76 -40.16 19.14
C GLY A 699 -5.58 -40.47 17.65
N GLY A 700 -5.89 -39.53 16.75
CA GLY A 700 -5.61 -39.65 15.32
C GLY A 700 -4.11 -39.69 15.02
N LYS A 701 -3.72 -40.51 14.03
CA LYS A 701 -2.33 -40.70 13.59
C LYS A 701 -2.10 -40.30 12.15
N ARG A 702 -3.16 -40.22 11.35
CA ARG A 702 -3.11 -39.90 9.92
C ARG A 702 -4.28 -39.01 9.54
N ILE A 703 -3.98 -37.98 8.74
CA ILE A 703 -4.96 -37.07 8.17
C ILE A 703 -4.88 -37.19 6.65
N TYR A 704 -6.02 -37.45 6.02
CA TYR A 704 -6.18 -37.45 4.58
C TYR A 704 -6.88 -36.17 4.14
N ALA A 705 -6.42 -35.57 3.05
CA ALA A 705 -6.99 -34.38 2.46
C ALA A 705 -7.08 -34.55 0.94
N ASP A 706 -8.28 -34.38 0.40
CA ASP A 706 -8.56 -34.65 -0.99
C ASP A 706 -8.76 -33.36 -1.79
N THR A 707 -8.27 -33.33 -3.03
CA THR A 707 -8.50 -32.20 -3.94
C THR A 707 -8.47 -32.64 -5.41
N SER A 708 -8.82 -31.76 -6.34
CA SER A 708 -8.85 -32.06 -7.79
C SER A 708 -7.50 -31.77 -8.48
N GLN A 709 -7.22 -32.49 -9.58
CA GLN A 709 -6.07 -32.23 -10.45
C GLN A 709 -6.20 -30.96 -11.31
N ARG A 710 -7.41 -30.36 -11.42
CA ARG A 710 -7.61 -29.16 -12.24
C ARG A 710 -6.60 -28.06 -11.90
N VAL A 711 -6.24 -27.26 -12.90
CA VAL A 711 -5.28 -26.14 -12.78
C VAL A 711 -5.70 -25.15 -11.70
N GLN A 712 -7.02 -24.92 -11.55
CA GLN A 712 -7.56 -24.02 -10.53
C GLN A 712 -7.22 -24.41 -9.09
N TYR A 713 -6.97 -25.70 -8.79
CA TYR A 713 -6.60 -26.17 -7.44
C TYR A 713 -5.07 -26.26 -7.23
N ALA A 714 -4.25 -25.74 -8.15
CA ALA A 714 -2.80 -25.76 -8.00
C ALA A 714 -2.31 -25.06 -6.71
N SER A 715 -2.97 -23.97 -6.31
CA SER A 715 -2.69 -23.28 -5.04
C SER A 715 -3.05 -24.11 -3.81
N THR A 716 -4.13 -24.90 -3.88
CA THR A 716 -4.57 -25.79 -2.80
C THR A 716 -3.59 -26.93 -2.60
N ARG A 717 -3.09 -27.51 -3.70
CA ARG A 717 -2.03 -28.53 -3.68
C ARG A 717 -0.74 -28.00 -3.05
N ALA A 718 -0.28 -26.84 -3.50
CA ALA A 718 0.90 -26.17 -2.93
C ALA A 718 0.71 -25.83 -1.43
N PHE A 719 -0.52 -25.48 -1.02
CA PHE A 719 -0.84 -25.22 0.38
C PHE A 719 -0.66 -26.46 1.27
N TYR A 720 -1.16 -27.62 0.86
CA TYR A 720 -0.99 -28.89 1.59
C TYR A 720 0.48 -29.32 1.67
N GLU A 721 1.19 -29.28 0.54
CA GLU A 721 2.63 -29.61 0.47
C GLU A 721 3.45 -28.71 1.39
N SER A 722 3.20 -27.39 1.37
CA SER A 722 3.87 -26.43 2.26
C SER A 722 3.53 -26.62 3.74
N SER A 723 2.46 -27.36 4.05
CA SER A 723 1.99 -27.65 5.40
C SER A 723 2.40 -29.04 5.90
N GLY A 724 3.25 -29.74 5.12
CA GLY A 724 3.82 -31.03 5.48
C GLY A 724 2.94 -32.24 5.15
N TYR A 725 1.95 -32.07 4.26
CA TYR A 725 1.25 -33.20 3.66
C TYR A 725 2.04 -33.71 2.46
N HIS A 726 2.05 -35.02 2.27
CA HIS A 726 2.68 -35.69 1.14
C HIS A 726 1.61 -36.21 0.19
N LEU A 727 1.87 -36.09 -1.11
CA LEU A 727 1.02 -36.69 -2.12
C LEU A 727 1.08 -38.22 -1.99
N GLU A 728 -0.04 -38.86 -1.68
CA GLU A 728 -0.12 -40.32 -1.48
C GLU A 728 -0.49 -41.02 -2.78
N THR A 729 -1.52 -40.53 -3.48
CA THR A 729 -1.96 -41.09 -4.76
C THR A 729 -2.77 -40.10 -5.59
N ILE A 730 -2.94 -40.45 -6.86
CA ILE A 730 -3.82 -39.78 -7.81
C ILE A 730 -4.74 -40.86 -8.39
N LEU A 731 -6.05 -40.68 -8.24
CA LEU A 731 -7.07 -41.49 -8.90
C LEU A 731 -7.46 -40.79 -10.20
N GLU A 732 -7.02 -41.32 -11.33
CA GLU A 732 -7.36 -40.78 -12.65
C GLU A 732 -8.87 -40.88 -12.92
N ASP A 733 -9.41 -39.91 -13.67
CA ASP A 733 -10.82 -39.85 -14.11
C ASP A 733 -11.87 -40.01 -12.98
N PHE A 734 -11.53 -39.66 -11.75
CA PHE A 734 -12.40 -39.86 -10.58
C PHE A 734 -13.66 -39.01 -10.62
N TYR A 735 -13.54 -37.73 -10.98
CA TYR A 735 -14.69 -36.81 -11.01
C TYR A 735 -15.39 -36.84 -12.36
N CYS A 736 -14.62 -36.84 -13.44
CA CYS A 736 -15.04 -37.08 -14.82
C CYS A 736 -13.81 -37.36 -15.68
N GLN A 737 -14.02 -37.70 -16.96
CA GLN A 737 -12.93 -37.95 -17.90
C GLN A 737 -11.99 -36.72 -18.03
N GLY A 738 -10.70 -36.92 -17.76
CA GLY A 738 -9.67 -35.89 -17.72
C GLY A 738 -9.50 -35.19 -16.37
N GLU A 739 -10.25 -35.59 -15.33
CA GLU A 739 -10.17 -35.00 -14.00
C GLU A 739 -9.98 -36.05 -12.89
N GLY A 740 -8.72 -36.17 -12.44
CA GLY A 740 -8.38 -37.03 -11.31
C GLY A 740 -8.55 -36.39 -9.93
N LYS A 741 -8.70 -37.25 -8.93
CA LYS A 741 -8.70 -36.92 -7.51
C LYS A 741 -7.30 -37.12 -6.93
N VAL A 742 -6.78 -36.11 -6.26
CA VAL A 742 -5.47 -36.07 -5.63
C VAL A 742 -5.64 -36.26 -4.13
N ILE A 743 -4.97 -37.24 -3.56
CA ILE A 743 -5.08 -37.57 -2.12
C ILE A 743 -3.75 -37.25 -1.45
N TYR A 744 -3.79 -36.37 -0.45
CA TYR A 744 -2.67 -35.99 0.39
C TYR A 744 -2.78 -36.65 1.76
N CYS A 745 -1.64 -37.05 2.34
CA CYS A 745 -1.56 -37.66 3.66
C CYS A 745 -0.53 -36.95 4.54
N LYS A 746 -0.88 -36.74 5.81
CA LYS A 746 0.05 -36.28 6.86
C LYS A 746 -0.04 -37.18 8.08
N LYS A 747 1.13 -37.56 8.61
CA LYS A 747 1.25 -38.24 9.90
C LYS A 747 1.33 -37.17 10.99
N VAL A 748 0.50 -37.29 12.04
CA VAL A 748 0.34 -36.30 13.12
C VAL A 748 0.49 -36.88 14.50
#